data_AF-A0A3R7K077-F1
#
_entry.id   AF-A0A3R7K077-F1
#
_cell.length_a   1.000
_cell.length_b   1.000
_cell.length_c   1.000
_cell.angle_alpha   90.00
_cell.angle_beta   90.00
_cell.angle_gamma   90.00
#
_symmetry.space_group_name_H-M   'P 1'
#
loop_
_entity.id
_entity.type
_entity.pdbx_description
1 polymer ?
#
loop_
_entity_poly.entity_id
_entity_poly.type
_entity_poly.pdbx_seq_one_letter_code
_entity_poly.pdbx_strand_id
1 'polypeptide(L)'
;MHHRCVVVAAIASLSCVVTAIETSFQCQFEYEAPILHRDGQMAVGPRVRWNTQSIVSGFGMEQGAQLELQVTEFQATTWRAYSVLKLREVHIRSDYVLCHYPASMRFAVPPPGQEGALPWTLKFDVPQASLYTLQAQVCGAASVNITGSVNMVNVGYDGELSEHLGVQELGLRPLYKVLLAAYLVGLVLLVLGCYVWRRNVPKIYYAYQAAVQMKAISIALKLGCYHGRSTHGEVSWFLDAAQDMGESVTSATLLVVAVNKALCRPTDAQKCRAYLLSEYALQSMLMLGVIVALNYTIAQLKLEVDYERWNSFVTPLAYMKLDQFQRFRFVFLGYLLMPTFLLILNMEIFADGELEAELKRLGGTGDASVKQLLGKGYRDVVQLIIRPQRALYNVEDLGPVRFRVSELSVDSTADNVTEARRRDFVMLNDRGLKVCCSHWQLFSEDGHKPAVTPCLIYLHSNIGSRMDALRVRDAALRRGFSVFTFDCCGSGLSDGVYVTMGWNEAMDLFAVLQTLEHDESVSDICLYAHSMGTFPVVVNMALRAAGAADKKMLKKLEALPHSLRTGQAPKLVKPIRGIVLDSGYASMTHVNEGLLRQMQDEGFPVPKAMMKLAMATINKSVKKRTEVDIELLRPVDYVGLCYAPALFVAAENDRYVPSEQSDELASKYAGLSKVKRVIGAHYDPRDPTTYEEAVEFLHAAIYPTGSKLP
;
A
#
# COMPACT_ATOMS: atom_id res chain seq x y z
N MET A 1 -43.00 -16.69 6.45
CA MET A 1 -43.46 -15.54 7.26
C MET A 1 -43.52 -15.85 8.77
N HIS A 2 -42.70 -16.77 9.32
CA HIS A 2 -42.80 -17.18 10.74
C HIS A 2 -41.48 -17.25 11.54
N HIS A 3 -40.40 -16.61 11.08
CA HIS A 3 -39.14 -16.53 11.85
C HIS A 3 -38.61 -15.10 12.06
N ARG A 4 -39.48 -14.07 12.02
CA ARG A 4 -39.06 -12.67 12.19
C ARG A 4 -39.50 -11.98 13.49
N CYS A 5 -40.17 -12.67 14.41
CA CYS A 5 -40.72 -12.03 15.62
C CYS A 5 -40.08 -12.45 16.95
N VAL A 6 -39.06 -13.32 16.98
CA VAL A 6 -38.56 -13.88 18.26
C VAL A 6 -37.36 -13.13 18.86
N VAL A 7 -36.67 -12.26 18.11
CA VAL A 7 -35.48 -11.55 18.65
C VAL A 7 -35.83 -10.23 19.36
N VAL A 8 -37.06 -9.73 19.22
CA VAL A 8 -37.50 -8.46 19.84
C VAL A 8 -38.09 -8.66 21.25
N ALA A 9 -38.39 -9.91 21.65
CA ALA A 9 -39.13 -10.19 22.90
C ALA A 9 -38.27 -10.71 24.07
N ALA A 10 -36.95 -10.92 23.90
CA ALA A 10 -36.12 -11.61 24.89
C ALA A 10 -35.35 -10.71 25.87
N ILE A 11 -35.59 -9.39 25.88
CA ILE A 11 -34.93 -8.47 26.82
C ILE A 11 -35.99 -7.60 27.51
N ALA A 12 -37.00 -8.24 28.07
CA ALA A 12 -38.05 -7.60 28.87
C ALA A 12 -38.13 -8.15 30.30
N SER A 13 -37.13 -8.89 30.77
CA SER A 13 -37.13 -9.46 32.11
C SER A 13 -35.71 -9.54 32.66
N LEU A 14 -35.24 -8.47 33.28
CA LEU A 14 -34.20 -8.53 34.31
C LEU A 14 -34.34 -7.31 35.21
N SER A 15 -34.65 -7.61 36.47
CA SER A 15 -34.96 -6.68 37.55
C SER A 15 -33.89 -5.60 37.73
N CYS A 16 -34.38 -4.37 37.93
CA CYS A 16 -33.58 -3.16 38.12
C CYS A 16 -32.72 -3.26 39.38
N VAL A 17 -31.41 -3.12 39.22
CA VAL A 17 -30.57 -2.45 40.22
C VAL A 17 -30.16 -1.14 39.58
N VAL A 18 -30.78 -0.08 40.08
CA VAL A 18 -30.50 1.31 39.71
C VAL A 18 -29.36 1.78 40.62
N THR A 19 -28.26 2.25 40.04
CA THR A 19 -27.23 2.99 40.79
C THR A 19 -27.16 4.39 40.20
N ALA A 20 -27.50 5.38 41.02
CA ALA A 20 -27.25 6.77 40.72
C ALA A 20 -25.76 7.00 40.47
N ILE A 21 -25.43 7.97 39.63
CA ILE A 21 -24.12 8.64 39.44
C ILE A 21 -23.90 9.53 40.67
N GLU A 22 -24.05 8.88 41.82
CA GLU A 22 -23.42 9.26 43.04
C GLU A 22 -22.05 8.57 42.96
N THR A 23 -21.00 9.32 42.60
CA THR A 23 -19.65 8.73 42.59
C THR A 23 -19.22 8.56 44.03
N SER A 24 -19.54 7.41 44.61
CA SER A 24 -19.08 7.05 45.95
C SER A 24 -17.58 6.81 45.92
N PHE A 25 -16.88 7.36 46.90
CA PHE A 25 -15.45 7.20 47.07
C PHE A 25 -15.13 6.79 48.50
N GLN A 26 -14.08 5.98 48.64
CA GLN A 26 -13.45 5.64 49.90
C GLN A 26 -11.95 5.83 49.71
N CYS A 27 -11.36 6.74 50.48
CA CYS A 27 -9.95 7.06 50.40
C CYS A 27 -9.29 6.86 51.77
N GLN A 28 -8.35 5.92 51.84
CA GLN A 28 -7.52 5.66 53.01
C GLN A 28 -6.09 6.14 52.74
N PHE A 29 -5.64 7.07 53.58
CA PHE A 29 -4.26 7.56 53.59
C PHE A 29 -3.56 6.94 54.81
N GLU A 30 -2.48 6.20 54.59
CA GLU A 30 -1.64 5.66 55.67
C GLU A 30 -0.34 6.45 55.78
N TYR A 31 0.04 6.81 57.00
CA TYR A 31 1.34 7.42 57.27
C TYR A 31 2.44 6.36 57.25
N GLU A 32 3.27 6.36 56.20
CA GLU A 32 4.53 5.60 56.19
C GLU A 32 5.60 6.33 57.01
N ALA A 33 6.05 5.70 58.10
CA ALA A 33 7.20 6.19 58.86
C ALA A 33 8.48 6.10 57.99
N PRO A 34 9.40 7.06 58.07
CA PRO A 34 10.65 6.99 57.33
C PRO A 34 11.44 5.76 57.80
N ILE A 35 11.69 4.81 56.88
CA ILE A 35 12.60 3.70 57.10
C ILE A 35 13.97 4.30 57.47
N LEU A 36 14.38 4.11 58.72
CA LEU A 36 15.77 4.26 59.15
C LEU A 36 16.58 3.18 58.43
N HIS A 37 17.12 3.49 57.25
CA HIS A 37 18.22 2.70 56.70
C HIS A 37 19.39 2.86 57.67
N ARG A 38 19.57 1.83 58.48
CA ARG A 38 20.76 1.56 59.27
C ARG A 38 21.87 1.21 58.27
N ASP A 39 22.45 2.23 57.64
CA ASP A 39 23.80 2.25 57.06
C ASP A 39 24.10 3.66 56.52
N GLY A 40 24.65 4.51 57.40
CA GLY A 40 25.80 5.38 57.11
C GLY A 40 25.78 6.46 56.02
N GLN A 41 24.72 6.68 55.23
CA GLN A 41 24.72 7.75 54.22
C GLN A 41 23.60 8.77 54.41
N MET A 42 23.98 10.00 54.77
CA MET A 42 23.09 11.16 54.72
C MET A 42 22.75 11.48 53.27
N ALA A 43 21.54 11.15 52.83
CA ALA A 43 20.97 11.70 51.62
C ALA A 43 20.62 13.18 51.84
N VAL A 44 21.49 14.08 51.37
CA VAL A 44 21.25 15.52 51.28
C VAL A 44 20.32 15.78 50.09
N GLY A 45 19.05 16.05 50.36
CA GLY A 45 18.05 16.46 49.37
C GLY A 45 16.65 16.59 50.00
N PRO A 46 15.77 17.47 49.50
CA PRO A 46 14.41 17.61 50.03
C PRO A 46 13.63 16.31 49.82
N ARG A 47 13.37 15.58 50.91
CA ARG A 47 12.62 14.31 50.88
C ARG A 47 11.12 14.59 50.63
N VAL A 48 10.60 14.06 49.54
CA VAL A 48 9.24 14.26 49.03
C VAL A 48 8.22 13.51 49.90
N ARG A 49 7.09 14.16 50.25
CA ARG A 49 5.96 13.56 50.99
C ARG A 49 4.81 13.32 50.01
N TRP A 50 4.39 12.06 49.81
CA TRP A 50 3.33 11.70 48.87
C TRP A 50 2.04 11.32 49.60
N ASN A 51 1.20 12.30 49.92
CA ASN A 51 -0.13 12.07 50.51
C ASN A 51 -1.24 12.76 49.68
N THR A 52 -1.32 12.46 48.38
CA THR A 52 -2.32 13.01 47.44
C THR A 52 -2.96 11.91 46.62
N GLN A 53 -4.29 11.84 46.61
CA GLN A 53 -5.05 10.91 45.76
C GLN A 53 -6.12 11.67 44.97
N SER A 54 -6.22 11.41 43.68
CA SER A 54 -7.31 11.91 42.85
C SER A 54 -8.56 11.09 43.12
N ILE A 55 -9.64 11.74 43.57
CA ILE A 55 -10.94 11.12 43.84
C ILE A 55 -11.72 10.97 42.54
N VAL A 56 -11.77 12.05 41.73
CA VAL A 56 -12.38 12.05 40.40
C VAL A 56 -11.42 12.74 39.44
N SER A 57 -10.95 12.00 38.43
CA SER A 57 -10.00 12.49 37.42
C SER A 57 -10.73 13.15 36.24
N GLY A 58 -10.47 14.44 36.02
CA GLY A 58 -10.82 15.14 34.77
C GLY A 58 -12.30 15.12 34.38
N PHE A 59 -13.10 16.03 34.92
CA PHE A 59 -14.51 16.22 34.58
C PHE A 59 -14.80 17.68 34.18
N GLY A 60 -15.59 17.89 33.13
CA GLY A 60 -15.93 19.23 32.64
C GLY A 60 -17.18 19.78 33.31
N MET A 61 -17.10 21.00 33.84
CA MET A 61 -18.24 21.72 34.44
C MET A 61 -18.41 23.10 33.77
N GLU A 62 -19.65 23.57 33.65
CA GLU A 62 -19.96 24.89 33.07
C GLU A 62 -19.96 26.00 34.13
N GLN A 63 -19.89 27.26 33.70
CA GLN A 63 -20.04 28.40 34.60
C GLN A 63 -21.47 28.43 35.15
N GLY A 64 -21.61 28.47 36.48
CA GLY A 64 -22.91 28.38 37.15
C GLY A 64 -23.40 26.94 37.41
N ALA A 65 -22.64 25.92 36.99
CA ALA A 65 -22.86 24.55 37.42
C ALA A 65 -22.60 24.39 38.92
N GLN A 66 -23.19 23.38 39.55
CA GLN A 66 -23.04 23.11 40.98
C GLN A 66 -22.42 21.73 41.21
N LEU A 67 -21.36 21.70 42.03
CA LEU A 67 -20.78 20.49 42.57
C LEU A 67 -21.31 20.29 43.99
N GLU A 68 -21.95 19.16 44.24
CA GLU A 68 -22.41 18.76 45.57
C GLU A 68 -21.59 17.56 46.06
N LEU A 69 -20.83 17.76 47.12
CA LEU A 69 -19.98 16.76 47.76
C LEU A 69 -20.58 16.40 49.11
N GLN A 70 -20.93 15.14 49.31
CA GLN A 70 -21.45 14.63 50.58
C GLN A 70 -20.41 13.72 51.23
N VAL A 71 -19.82 14.14 52.36
CA VAL A 71 -18.87 13.31 53.13
C VAL A 71 -19.65 12.57 54.21
N THR A 72 -19.63 11.25 54.17
CA THR A 72 -20.42 10.38 55.06
C THR A 72 -19.61 9.85 56.24
N GLU A 73 -18.31 9.59 56.08
CA GLU A 73 -17.42 9.18 57.15
C GLU A 73 -16.06 9.89 57.07
N PHE A 74 -15.51 10.26 58.23
CA PHE A 74 -14.18 10.84 58.34
C PHE A 74 -13.49 10.36 59.63
N GLN A 75 -12.31 9.76 59.50
CA GLN A 75 -11.48 9.34 60.63
C GLN A 75 -10.02 9.82 60.44
N ALA A 76 -9.41 10.40 61.46
CA ALA A 76 -8.02 10.87 61.41
C ALA A 76 -7.24 10.49 62.68
N THR A 77 -5.98 10.10 62.51
CA THR A 77 -5.10 9.66 63.61
C THR A 77 -4.46 10.79 64.41
N THR A 78 -4.29 11.99 63.83
CA THR A 78 -3.83 13.19 64.56
C THR A 78 -4.54 14.45 64.07
N TRP A 79 -4.82 15.39 64.98
CA TRP A 79 -5.53 16.64 64.69
C TRP A 79 -4.69 17.69 63.92
N ARG A 80 -3.37 17.48 63.81
CA ARG A 80 -2.44 18.41 63.15
C ARG A 80 -2.35 18.25 61.63
N ALA A 81 -3.04 17.27 61.05
CA ALA A 81 -3.07 17.10 59.62
C ALA A 81 -4.14 17.99 58.98
N TYR A 82 -3.73 18.90 58.10
CA TYR A 82 -4.66 19.58 57.21
C TYR A 82 -5.06 18.60 56.09
N SER A 83 -6.21 17.94 56.21
CA SER A 83 -6.85 17.30 55.06
C SER A 83 -7.58 18.38 54.26
N VAL A 84 -7.24 18.48 52.98
CA VAL A 84 -7.84 19.46 52.07
C VAL A 84 -8.44 18.73 50.88
N LEU A 85 -9.74 18.94 50.65
CA LEU A 85 -10.38 18.59 49.38
C LEU A 85 -10.21 19.77 48.43
N LYS A 86 -9.60 19.50 47.27
CA LYS A 86 -9.27 20.52 46.28
C LYS A 86 -9.94 20.22 44.94
N LEU A 87 -10.67 21.20 44.42
CA LEU A 87 -11.13 21.21 43.04
C LEU A 87 -10.14 22.04 42.21
N ARG A 88 -9.54 21.43 41.17
CA ARG A 88 -8.48 22.09 40.37
C ARG A 88 -8.72 21.97 38.88
N GLU A 89 -8.30 22.99 38.15
CA GLU A 89 -8.22 22.94 36.68
C GLU A 89 -6.99 22.14 36.23
N VAL A 90 -7.10 21.37 35.15
CA VAL A 90 -6.19 20.25 34.75
C VAL A 90 -4.76 20.67 34.32
N HIS A 91 -4.29 21.87 34.63
CA HIS A 91 -2.99 22.36 34.16
C HIS A 91 -1.91 22.48 35.24
N ILE A 92 -1.11 21.42 35.49
CA ILE A 92 0.27 21.54 36.01
C ILE A 92 1.22 20.44 35.49
N ARG A 93 2.45 20.85 35.15
CA ARG A 93 3.60 20.08 34.65
C ARG A 93 4.75 19.98 35.69
N SER A 94 4.44 19.94 36.99
CA SER A 94 5.43 19.98 38.07
C SER A 94 4.87 19.42 39.39
N ASP A 95 5.61 18.47 39.97
CA ASP A 95 5.21 17.68 41.16
C ASP A 95 5.68 18.29 42.50
N TYR A 96 6.22 19.51 42.48
CA TYR A 96 6.82 20.13 43.66
C TYR A 96 5.87 21.18 44.25
N VAL A 97 5.31 20.86 45.44
CA VAL A 97 4.51 21.75 46.34
C VAL A 97 2.99 21.79 46.08
N LEU A 98 2.31 20.65 46.16
CA LEU A 98 0.84 20.57 46.00
C LEU A 98 0.04 21.15 47.19
N CYS A 99 0.55 21.15 48.43
CA CYS A 99 -0.18 21.59 49.63
C CYS A 99 -0.48 23.10 49.63
N HIS A 100 0.46 23.92 49.19
CA HIS A 100 0.32 25.39 49.20
C HIS A 100 -0.19 25.96 47.88
N TYR A 101 -0.25 25.16 46.81
CA TYR A 101 -0.74 25.62 45.50
C TYR A 101 -2.22 26.05 45.55
N PRO A 102 -2.60 27.14 44.85
CA PRO A 102 -3.99 27.57 44.73
C PRO A 102 -4.86 26.51 44.03
N ALA A 103 -6.13 26.44 44.41
CA ALA A 103 -7.15 25.57 43.83
C ALA A 103 -8.47 26.33 43.77
N SER A 104 -9.34 26.02 42.80
CA SER A 104 -10.62 26.70 42.58
C SER A 104 -11.58 26.54 43.77
N MET A 105 -11.48 25.40 44.46
CA MET A 105 -12.10 25.18 45.77
C MET A 105 -11.08 24.55 46.72
N ARG A 106 -11.09 24.97 48.00
CA ARG A 106 -10.33 24.33 49.09
C ARG A 106 -11.23 24.18 50.29
N PHE A 107 -11.60 22.96 50.64
CA PHE A 107 -12.26 22.67 51.91
C PHE A 107 -11.25 22.09 52.89
N ALA A 108 -10.96 22.81 53.97
CA ALA A 108 -10.13 22.33 55.07
C ALA A 108 -11.02 21.60 56.07
N VAL A 109 -10.76 20.33 56.31
CA VAL A 109 -11.55 19.53 57.24
C VAL A 109 -11.35 20.05 58.67
N PRO A 110 -12.42 20.34 59.44
CA PRO A 110 -12.30 20.83 60.81
C PRO A 110 -11.72 19.76 61.75
N PRO A 111 -11.03 20.16 62.84
CA PRO A 111 -10.47 19.22 63.81
C PRO A 111 -11.57 18.43 64.53
N PRO A 112 -11.31 17.15 64.90
CA PRO A 112 -12.29 16.31 65.58
C PRO A 112 -12.69 16.93 66.93
N GLY A 113 -13.99 17.16 67.12
CA GLY A 113 -14.56 17.71 68.37
C GLY A 113 -14.99 19.18 68.33
N GLN A 114 -14.83 19.89 67.20
CA GLN A 114 -15.55 21.15 66.94
C GLN A 114 -16.76 20.87 66.03
N GLU A 115 -17.91 21.46 66.38
CA GLU A 115 -19.23 21.14 65.85
C GLU A 115 -19.32 21.14 64.32
N GLY A 116 -19.72 19.98 63.80
CA GLY A 116 -20.16 19.75 62.44
C GLY A 116 -20.50 18.27 62.31
N ALA A 117 -21.71 17.86 62.72
CA ALA A 117 -22.14 16.47 62.62
C ALA A 117 -22.08 15.99 61.16
N LEU A 118 -21.45 14.85 60.92
CA LEU A 118 -21.52 14.15 59.63
C LEU A 118 -22.97 13.70 59.37
N PRO A 119 -23.43 13.65 58.11
CA PRO A 119 -22.67 13.90 56.88
C PRO A 119 -22.48 15.39 56.58
N TRP A 120 -21.35 15.76 55.98
CA TRP A 120 -21.12 17.12 55.48
C TRP A 120 -21.57 17.23 54.03
N THR A 121 -22.48 18.15 53.74
CA THR A 121 -22.85 18.50 52.36
C THR A 121 -22.21 19.82 51.97
N LEU A 122 -21.30 19.77 51.01
CA LEU A 122 -20.55 20.91 50.49
C LEU A 122 -21.04 21.21 49.08
N LYS A 123 -21.63 22.39 48.91
CA LYS A 123 -22.05 22.90 47.60
C LYS A 123 -21.04 23.92 47.10
N PHE A 124 -20.62 23.78 45.87
CA PHE A 124 -19.68 24.68 45.23
C PHE A 124 -20.19 25.07 43.85
N ASP A 125 -20.47 26.36 43.69
CA ASP A 125 -20.84 26.93 42.41
C ASP A 125 -19.57 27.15 41.58
N VAL A 126 -19.59 26.62 40.36
CA VAL A 126 -18.44 26.62 39.46
C VAL A 126 -18.28 28.02 38.86
N PRO A 127 -17.19 28.74 39.17
CA PRO A 127 -17.05 30.14 38.78
C PRO A 127 -16.69 30.33 37.31
N GLN A 128 -16.13 29.31 36.66
CA GLN A 128 -15.68 29.34 35.28
C GLN A 128 -15.86 27.96 34.64
N ALA A 129 -16.27 27.92 33.38
CA ALA A 129 -16.32 26.66 32.64
C ALA A 129 -14.90 26.12 32.40
N SER A 130 -14.56 24.95 32.95
CA SER A 130 -13.22 24.35 32.82
C SER A 130 -13.26 22.83 33.03
N LEU A 131 -12.12 22.16 32.79
CA LEU A 131 -11.92 20.76 33.14
C LEU A 131 -11.35 20.69 34.56
N TYR A 132 -12.12 20.12 35.48
CA TYR A 132 -11.80 20.04 36.88
C TYR A 132 -11.32 18.64 37.30
N THR A 133 -10.60 18.56 38.41
CA THR A 133 -10.20 17.32 39.08
C THR A 133 -10.42 17.52 40.58
N LEU A 134 -11.05 16.52 41.22
CA LEU A 134 -11.26 16.50 42.66
C LEU A 134 -10.16 15.68 43.31
N GLN A 135 -9.40 16.29 44.20
CA GLN A 135 -8.27 15.68 44.88
C GLN A 135 -8.44 15.73 46.40
N ALA A 136 -8.15 14.61 47.07
CA ALA A 136 -7.93 14.58 48.51
C ALA A 136 -6.43 14.63 48.81
N GLN A 137 -6.05 15.48 49.76
CA GLN A 137 -4.67 15.71 50.13
C GLN A 137 -4.50 15.83 51.64
N VAL A 138 -3.50 15.17 52.21
CA VAL A 138 -3.14 15.27 53.63
C VAL A 138 -1.79 15.98 53.80
N CYS A 139 -1.81 17.18 54.37
CA CYS A 139 -0.61 17.98 54.62
C CYS A 139 -0.17 17.81 56.08
N GLY A 140 0.50 16.69 56.40
CA GLY A 140 0.96 16.38 57.77
C GLY A 140 1.34 14.91 57.97
N ALA A 141 1.82 14.58 59.17
CA ALA A 141 2.07 13.20 59.61
C ALA A 141 0.81 12.60 60.26
N ALA A 142 -0.14 12.18 59.44
CA ALA A 142 -1.35 11.50 59.90
C ALA A 142 -1.89 10.55 58.84
N SER A 143 -2.47 9.45 59.30
CA SER A 143 -3.38 8.61 58.52
C SER A 143 -4.81 9.16 58.62
N VAL A 144 -5.50 9.23 57.48
CA VAL A 144 -6.87 9.77 57.35
C VAL A 144 -7.69 8.84 56.46
N ASN A 145 -8.90 8.50 56.86
CA ASN A 145 -9.87 7.77 56.05
C ASN A 145 -11.09 8.67 55.81
N ILE A 146 -11.51 8.82 54.56
CA ILE A 146 -12.64 9.66 54.16
C ILE A 146 -13.53 8.86 53.20
N THR A 147 -14.82 8.80 53.49
CA THR A 147 -15.83 8.26 52.57
C THR A 147 -16.89 9.31 52.28
N GLY A 148 -17.43 9.26 51.08
CA GLY A 148 -18.46 10.19 50.65
C GLY A 148 -18.86 9.96 49.21
N SER A 149 -19.62 10.90 48.68
CA SER A 149 -20.09 10.93 47.32
C SER A 149 -20.03 12.30 46.69
N VAL A 150 -19.95 12.32 45.36
CA VAL A 150 -19.90 13.54 44.56
C VAL A 150 -20.99 13.49 43.50
N ASN A 151 -21.83 14.52 43.50
CA ASN A 151 -22.85 14.79 42.50
C ASN A 151 -22.49 16.05 41.71
N MET A 152 -22.52 15.93 40.39
CA MET A 152 -22.24 17.03 39.45
C MET A 152 -23.56 17.41 38.78
N VAL A 153 -23.92 18.70 38.83
CA VAL A 153 -25.13 19.23 38.21
C VAL A 153 -24.75 20.42 37.34
N ASN A 154 -24.83 20.24 36.03
CA ASN A 154 -24.61 21.30 35.04
C ASN A 154 -25.92 22.02 34.72
N VAL A 155 -25.77 23.21 34.15
CA VAL A 155 -26.89 24.03 33.68
C VAL A 155 -27.43 23.43 32.38
N GLY A 156 -28.73 23.19 32.31
CA GLY A 156 -29.43 22.69 31.13
C GLY A 156 -29.66 23.77 30.08
N TYR A 157 -30.15 23.36 28.91
CA TYR A 157 -30.48 24.29 27.81
C TYR A 157 -31.59 25.31 28.16
N ASP A 158 -32.34 25.04 29.22
CA ASP A 158 -33.37 25.89 29.81
C ASP A 158 -32.82 26.92 30.81
N GLY A 159 -31.52 26.85 31.14
CA GLY A 159 -30.87 27.72 32.12
C GLY A 159 -31.05 27.26 33.57
N GLU A 160 -31.69 26.11 33.82
CA GLU A 160 -31.85 25.54 35.17
C GLU A 160 -30.78 24.47 35.45
N LEU A 161 -30.45 24.24 36.73
CA LEU A 161 -29.52 23.18 37.16
C LEU A 161 -30.19 21.80 37.02
N SER A 162 -30.11 21.19 35.84
CA SER A 162 -30.88 19.99 35.50
C SER A 162 -30.10 18.88 34.79
N GLU A 163 -28.88 19.13 34.31
CA GLU A 163 -28.13 18.19 33.46
C GLU A 163 -26.96 17.55 34.21
N HIS A 164 -26.97 16.21 34.34
CA HIS A 164 -25.91 15.48 35.07
C HIS A 164 -24.75 14.99 34.17
N LEU A 165 -24.72 15.41 32.90
CA LEU A 165 -23.66 15.04 31.95
C LEU A 165 -22.54 16.08 31.91
N GLY A 166 -21.29 15.64 31.76
CA GLY A 166 -20.17 16.56 31.56
C GLY A 166 -20.25 17.30 30.21
N VAL A 167 -19.59 18.46 30.11
CA VAL A 167 -19.58 19.34 28.90
C VAL A 167 -19.22 18.60 27.60
N GLN A 168 -18.36 17.58 27.68
CA GLN A 168 -17.96 16.76 26.53
C GLN A 168 -19.05 15.76 26.09
N GLU A 169 -19.90 15.33 27.02
CA GLU A 169 -20.96 14.34 26.80
C GLU A 169 -22.29 15.00 26.37
N LEU A 170 -22.51 16.27 26.75
CA LEU A 170 -23.65 17.10 26.32
C LEU A 170 -23.75 17.23 24.79
N GLY A 171 -22.61 17.37 24.11
CA GLY A 171 -22.54 17.46 22.64
C GLY A 171 -22.84 16.16 21.90
N LEU A 172 -22.80 15.01 22.57
CA LEU A 172 -23.01 13.69 21.94
C LEU A 172 -24.48 13.38 21.68
N ARG A 173 -25.39 13.93 22.49
CA ARG A 173 -26.84 13.68 22.39
C ARG A 173 -27.47 14.22 21.10
N PRO A 174 -27.28 15.49 20.68
CA PRO A 174 -27.75 15.97 19.38
C PRO A 174 -27.08 15.24 18.21
N LEU A 175 -25.80 14.87 18.36
CA LEU A 175 -25.07 14.09 17.37
C LEU A 175 -25.71 12.70 17.13
N TYR A 176 -25.98 11.95 18.20
CA TYR A 176 -26.61 10.63 18.09
C TYR A 176 -28.05 10.71 17.53
N LYS A 177 -28.78 11.81 17.76
CA LYS A 177 -30.10 12.04 17.11
C LYS A 177 -29.97 12.19 15.59
N VAL A 178 -29.00 12.97 15.12
CA VAL A 178 -28.74 13.17 13.68
C VAL A 178 -28.27 11.88 13.03
N LEU A 179 -27.36 11.15 13.68
CA LEU A 179 -26.87 9.86 13.21
C LEU A 179 -28.03 8.84 13.12
N LEU A 180 -28.87 8.73 14.15
CA LEU A 180 -30.03 7.84 14.13
C LEU A 180 -30.96 8.15 12.96
N ALA A 181 -31.25 9.43 12.70
CA ALA A 181 -32.06 9.85 11.57
C ALA A 181 -31.43 9.47 10.22
N ALA A 182 -30.12 9.67 10.05
CA ALA A 182 -29.41 9.29 8.84
C ALA A 182 -29.44 7.77 8.58
N TYR A 183 -29.23 6.96 9.62
CA TYR A 183 -29.31 5.50 9.51
C TYR A 183 -30.74 5.00 9.20
N LEU A 184 -31.77 5.64 9.76
CA LEU A 184 -33.16 5.34 9.43
C LEU A 184 -33.51 5.70 7.98
N VAL A 185 -33.05 6.85 7.48
CA VAL A 185 -33.20 7.22 6.05
C VAL A 185 -32.48 6.22 5.15
N GLY A 186 -31.25 5.81 5.52
CA GLY A 186 -30.50 4.78 4.82
C GLY A 186 -31.27 3.45 4.75
N LEU A 187 -31.90 3.02 5.85
CA LEU A 187 -32.74 1.83 5.90
C LEU A 187 -33.97 1.92 4.98
N VAL A 188 -34.62 3.09 4.92
CA VAL A 188 -35.76 3.32 4.02
C VAL A 188 -35.33 3.25 2.56
N LEU A 189 -34.22 3.87 2.19
CA LEU A 189 -33.66 3.82 0.84
C LEU A 189 -33.24 2.40 0.43
N LEU A 190 -32.68 1.64 1.38
CA LEU A 190 -32.34 0.22 1.21
C LEU A 190 -33.59 -0.64 0.94
N VAL A 191 -34.65 -0.44 1.71
CA VAL A 191 -35.92 -1.17 1.54
C VAL A 191 -36.59 -0.80 0.21
N LEU A 192 -36.61 0.48 -0.16
CA LEU A 192 -37.13 0.94 -1.46
C LEU A 192 -36.31 0.38 -2.63
N GLY A 193 -34.98 0.38 -2.53
CA GLY A 193 -34.07 -0.19 -3.53
C GLY A 193 -34.31 -1.69 -3.74
N CYS A 194 -34.49 -2.45 -2.65
CA CYS A 194 -34.88 -3.86 -2.72
C CYS A 194 -36.25 -4.10 -3.36
N TYR A 195 -37.21 -3.21 -3.10
CA TYR A 195 -38.57 -3.35 -3.63
C TYR A 195 -38.64 -3.08 -5.13
N VAL A 196 -37.81 -2.15 -5.62
CA VAL A 196 -37.70 -1.77 -7.04
C VAL A 196 -36.90 -2.80 -7.86
N TRP A 197 -35.80 -3.35 -7.32
CA TRP A 197 -34.93 -4.33 -8.01
C TRP A 197 -35.36 -5.79 -7.73
N ARG A 198 -36.56 -6.16 -8.20
CA ARG A 198 -37.28 -7.36 -7.75
C ARG A 198 -36.80 -8.73 -8.27
N ARG A 199 -35.61 -8.90 -8.88
CA ARG A 199 -35.31 -10.16 -9.60
C ARG A 199 -34.00 -10.90 -9.36
N ASN A 200 -33.01 -10.39 -8.62
CA ASN A 200 -31.86 -11.18 -8.15
C ASN A 200 -31.03 -10.39 -7.15
N VAL A 201 -31.47 -10.34 -5.89
CA VAL A 201 -30.70 -9.68 -4.82
C VAL A 201 -29.73 -10.70 -4.22
N PRO A 202 -28.40 -10.53 -4.36
CA PRO A 202 -27.42 -11.48 -3.83
C PRO A 202 -27.48 -11.55 -2.30
N LYS A 203 -27.15 -12.71 -1.72
CA LYS A 203 -27.22 -12.96 -0.26
C LYS A 203 -26.43 -11.93 0.58
N ILE A 204 -25.42 -11.28 0.00
CA ILE A 204 -24.61 -10.23 0.65
C ILE A 204 -25.42 -8.98 1.03
N TYR A 205 -26.51 -8.69 0.32
CA TYR A 205 -27.35 -7.54 0.63
C TYR A 205 -28.09 -7.70 1.96
N TYR A 206 -28.45 -8.93 2.33
CA TYR A 206 -29.05 -9.22 3.63
C TYR A 206 -28.05 -9.05 4.78
N ALA A 207 -26.78 -9.38 4.55
CA ALA A 207 -25.72 -9.12 5.53
C ALA A 207 -25.50 -7.61 5.72
N TYR A 208 -25.52 -6.84 4.63
CA TYR A 208 -25.45 -5.38 4.69
C TYR A 208 -26.67 -4.77 5.40
N GLN A 209 -27.88 -5.24 5.11
CA GLN A 209 -29.10 -4.82 5.79
C GLN A 209 -29.04 -5.10 7.30
N ALA A 210 -28.58 -6.28 7.70
CA ALA A 210 -28.40 -6.63 9.11
C ALA A 210 -27.37 -5.72 9.81
N ALA A 211 -26.27 -5.39 9.14
CA ALA A 211 -25.24 -4.48 9.67
C ALA A 211 -25.77 -3.07 9.92
N VAL A 212 -26.53 -2.51 8.96
CA VAL A 212 -27.15 -1.18 9.08
C VAL A 212 -28.19 -1.17 10.22
N GLN A 213 -28.99 -2.23 10.34
CA GLN A 213 -29.97 -2.36 11.44
C GLN A 213 -29.30 -2.44 12.81
N MET A 214 -28.26 -3.27 12.96
CA MET A 214 -27.51 -3.38 14.21
C MET A 214 -26.85 -2.05 14.61
N LYS A 215 -26.35 -1.28 13.64
CA LYS A 215 -25.76 0.04 13.93
C LYS A 215 -26.81 1.07 14.35
N ALA A 216 -27.98 1.07 13.72
CA ALA A 216 -29.11 1.92 14.13
C ALA A 216 -29.56 1.60 15.57
N ILE A 217 -29.65 0.31 15.92
CA ILE A 217 -29.98 -0.14 17.29
C ILE A 217 -28.92 0.31 18.29
N SER A 218 -27.63 0.13 17.98
CA SER A 218 -26.52 0.60 18.82
C SER A 218 -26.61 2.11 19.08
N ILE A 219 -26.86 2.93 18.05
CA ILE A 219 -27.00 4.39 18.21
C ILE A 219 -28.23 4.76 19.04
N ALA A 220 -29.35 4.05 18.87
CA ALA A 220 -30.56 4.27 19.66
C ALA A 220 -30.34 3.94 21.15
N LEU A 221 -29.62 2.85 21.44
CA LEU A 221 -29.23 2.46 22.81
C LEU A 221 -28.30 3.51 23.45
N LYS A 222 -27.32 4.03 22.70
CA LYS A 222 -26.48 5.15 23.16
C LYS A 222 -27.32 6.37 23.50
N LEU A 223 -28.25 6.75 22.61
CA LEU A 223 -29.13 7.89 22.84
C LEU A 223 -29.99 7.72 24.10
N GLY A 224 -30.49 6.50 24.36
CA GLY A 224 -31.19 6.15 25.58
C GLY A 224 -30.31 6.23 26.83
N CYS A 225 -29.08 5.71 26.76
CA CYS A 225 -28.09 5.78 27.84
C CYS A 225 -27.75 7.23 28.20
N TYR A 226 -27.41 8.06 27.22
CA TYR A 226 -27.11 9.48 27.45
C TYR A 226 -28.35 10.26 27.93
N HIS A 227 -29.56 9.89 27.48
CA HIS A 227 -30.79 10.54 27.97
C HIS A 227 -31.09 10.21 29.43
N GLY A 228 -30.94 8.95 29.85
CA GLY A 228 -31.11 8.54 31.25
C GLY A 228 -30.07 9.18 32.17
N ARG A 229 -28.80 9.16 31.75
CA ARG A 229 -27.69 9.83 32.47
C ARG A 229 -27.90 11.34 32.59
N SER A 230 -28.39 11.99 31.53
CA SER A 230 -28.72 13.43 31.51
C SER A 230 -29.78 13.81 32.52
N THR A 231 -30.86 13.02 32.61
CA THR A 231 -32.09 13.42 33.32
C THR A 231 -32.16 12.97 34.78
N HIS A 232 -31.60 11.81 35.10
CA HIS A 232 -31.67 11.25 36.46
C HIS A 232 -30.29 11.09 37.08
N GLY A 233 -29.24 11.33 36.30
CA GLY A 233 -27.89 11.04 36.73
C GLY A 233 -27.73 9.57 37.09
N GLU A 234 -28.35 8.61 36.40
CA GLU A 234 -28.23 7.16 36.71
C GLU A 234 -27.71 6.39 35.50
N VAL A 235 -26.86 5.37 35.71
CA VAL A 235 -26.35 4.49 34.64
C VAL A 235 -27.04 3.14 34.71
N SER A 236 -27.77 2.78 33.65
CA SER A 236 -28.25 1.40 33.48
C SER A 236 -27.13 0.53 32.93
N TRP A 237 -26.61 -0.39 33.75
CA TRP A 237 -25.54 -1.33 33.36
C TRP A 237 -25.86 -2.08 32.06
N PHE A 238 -27.14 -2.36 31.80
CA PHE A 238 -27.59 -3.05 30.59
C PHE A 238 -27.46 -2.17 29.35
N LEU A 239 -27.82 -0.89 29.43
CA LEU A 239 -27.67 0.05 28.31
C LEU A 239 -26.20 0.32 28.00
N ASP A 240 -25.34 0.30 29.02
CA ASP A 240 -23.89 0.44 28.90
C ASP A 240 -23.24 -0.79 28.25
N ALA A 241 -23.61 -2.00 28.68
CA ALA A 241 -23.14 -3.23 28.04
C ALA A 241 -23.67 -3.39 26.60
N ALA A 242 -24.92 -2.98 26.34
CA ALA A 242 -25.55 -3.14 25.04
C ALA A 242 -24.99 -2.16 23.98
N GLN A 243 -24.50 -0.97 24.37
CA GLN A 243 -23.84 -0.06 23.43
C GLN A 243 -22.51 -0.62 22.92
N ASP A 244 -21.73 -1.26 23.78
CA ASP A 244 -20.42 -1.83 23.46
C ASP A 244 -20.53 -3.08 22.56
N MET A 245 -21.56 -3.90 22.78
CA MET A 245 -21.86 -5.05 21.91
C MET A 245 -22.14 -4.59 20.46
N GLY A 246 -22.80 -3.46 20.26
CA GLY A 246 -23.10 -2.92 18.93
C GLY A 246 -21.86 -2.51 18.13
N GLU A 247 -20.81 -2.05 18.81
CA GLU A 247 -19.54 -1.68 18.17
C GLU A 247 -18.70 -2.90 17.79
N SER A 248 -18.70 -3.93 18.64
CA SER A 248 -18.06 -5.22 18.36
C SER A 248 -18.66 -5.89 17.12
N VAL A 249 -20.00 -5.92 17.00
CA VAL A 249 -20.69 -6.54 15.85
C VAL A 249 -20.39 -5.80 14.53
N THR A 250 -20.28 -4.46 14.56
CA THR A 250 -19.94 -3.66 13.38
C THR A 250 -18.50 -3.96 12.92
N SER A 251 -17.58 -4.04 13.88
CA SER A 251 -16.16 -4.34 13.63
C SER A 251 -15.97 -5.76 13.10
N ALA A 252 -16.68 -6.74 13.67
CA ALA A 252 -16.70 -8.12 13.18
C ALA A 252 -17.23 -8.21 11.74
N THR A 253 -18.26 -7.42 11.39
CA THR A 253 -18.81 -7.41 10.03
C THR A 253 -17.82 -6.84 9.01
N LEU A 254 -17.13 -5.75 9.35
CA LEU A 254 -16.07 -5.17 8.51
C LEU A 254 -14.90 -6.14 8.33
N LEU A 255 -14.51 -6.84 9.39
CA LEU A 255 -13.47 -7.87 9.36
C LEU A 255 -13.86 -9.03 8.43
N VAL A 256 -15.11 -9.51 8.50
CA VAL A 256 -15.61 -10.56 7.61
C VAL A 256 -15.58 -10.12 6.15
N VAL A 257 -15.97 -8.88 5.83
CA VAL A 257 -15.89 -8.34 4.45
C VAL A 257 -14.43 -8.25 3.98
N ALA A 258 -13.52 -7.77 4.83
CA ALA A 258 -12.10 -7.65 4.51
C ALA A 258 -11.41 -9.01 4.29
N VAL A 259 -11.70 -10.01 5.12
CA VAL A 259 -11.17 -11.37 4.99
C VAL A 259 -11.68 -12.04 3.71
N ASN A 260 -12.97 -11.90 3.39
CA ASN A 260 -13.53 -12.46 2.15
C ASN A 260 -12.96 -11.79 0.89
N LYS A 261 -12.59 -10.50 0.95
CA LYS A 261 -11.85 -9.80 -0.10
C LYS A 261 -10.42 -10.33 -0.25
N ALA A 262 -9.71 -10.59 0.85
CA ALA A 262 -8.35 -11.16 0.80
C ALA A 262 -8.31 -12.56 0.19
N LEU A 263 -9.42 -13.31 0.31
CA LEU A 263 -9.56 -14.68 -0.22
C LEU A 263 -10.10 -14.72 -1.68
N CYS A 264 -10.27 -13.57 -2.33
CA CYS A 264 -10.79 -13.49 -3.70
C CYS A 264 -9.85 -14.12 -4.73
N ARG A 265 -10.37 -15.10 -5.49
CA ARG A 265 -9.68 -15.73 -6.63
C ARG A 265 -10.18 -15.15 -7.98
N PRO A 266 -9.38 -15.22 -9.06
CA PRO A 266 -9.73 -14.65 -10.38
C PRO A 266 -11.03 -15.19 -11.00
N THR A 267 -11.46 -16.40 -10.61
CA THR A 267 -12.64 -17.09 -11.12
C THR A 267 -13.97 -16.54 -10.60
N ASP A 268 -13.97 -15.68 -9.56
CA ASP A 268 -15.17 -15.16 -8.88
C ASP A 268 -15.29 -13.62 -8.98
N ALA A 269 -14.91 -13.04 -10.13
CA ALA A 269 -14.80 -11.59 -10.36
C ALA A 269 -16.06 -10.78 -9.97
N GLN A 270 -17.27 -11.35 -10.16
CA GLN A 270 -18.53 -10.68 -9.83
C GLN A 270 -18.79 -10.60 -8.32
N LYS A 271 -18.43 -11.64 -7.54
CA LYS A 271 -18.54 -11.63 -6.07
C LYS A 271 -17.52 -10.68 -5.46
N CYS A 272 -16.29 -10.67 -6.00
CA CYS A 272 -15.22 -9.79 -5.53
C CYS A 272 -15.52 -8.31 -5.77
N ARG A 273 -16.14 -7.95 -6.91
CA ARG A 273 -16.64 -6.60 -7.15
C ARG A 273 -17.75 -6.19 -6.16
N ALA A 274 -18.61 -7.12 -5.77
CA ALA A 274 -19.65 -6.86 -4.78
C ALA A 274 -19.09 -6.59 -3.37
N TYR A 275 -18.06 -7.33 -2.95
CA TYR A 275 -17.35 -7.07 -1.68
C TYR A 275 -16.58 -5.74 -1.70
N LEU A 276 -15.98 -5.39 -2.85
CA LEU A 276 -15.32 -4.10 -3.02
C LEU A 276 -16.31 -2.94 -2.87
N LEU A 277 -17.47 -3.05 -3.53
CA LEU A 277 -18.52 -2.03 -3.51
C LEU A 277 -19.16 -1.89 -2.12
N SER A 278 -19.35 -3.00 -1.38
CA SER A 278 -19.91 -2.96 -0.03
C SER A 278 -18.96 -2.33 0.99
N GLU A 279 -17.65 -2.56 0.88
CA GLU A 279 -16.64 -1.89 1.69
C GLU A 279 -16.64 -0.37 1.45
N TYR A 280 -16.62 0.05 0.18
CA TYR A 280 -16.70 1.47 -0.18
C TYR A 280 -17.98 2.12 0.32
N ALA A 281 -19.13 1.45 0.22
CA ALA A 281 -20.41 1.98 0.72
C ALA A 281 -20.40 2.12 2.25
N LEU A 282 -19.90 1.13 2.99
CA LEU A 282 -19.81 1.17 4.45
C LEU A 282 -18.85 2.28 4.93
N GLN A 283 -17.67 2.38 4.32
CA GLN A 283 -16.70 3.43 4.64
C GLN A 283 -17.25 4.81 4.30
N SER A 284 -17.93 4.97 3.16
CA SER A 284 -18.51 6.26 2.76
C SER A 284 -19.61 6.72 3.72
N MET A 285 -20.46 5.82 4.21
CA MET A 285 -21.48 6.16 5.21
C MET A 285 -20.86 6.57 6.55
N LEU A 286 -19.82 5.86 7.01
CA LEU A 286 -19.11 6.21 8.25
C LEU A 286 -18.43 7.58 8.14
N MET A 287 -17.75 7.84 7.02
CA MET A 287 -17.11 9.14 6.77
C MET A 287 -18.13 10.26 6.65
N LEU A 288 -19.29 10.03 6.00
CA LEU A 288 -20.36 11.03 5.93
C LEU A 288 -20.91 11.39 7.32
N GLY A 289 -21.07 10.41 8.22
CA GLY A 289 -21.44 10.64 9.61
C GLY A 289 -20.45 11.55 10.34
N VAL A 290 -19.14 11.30 10.17
CA VAL A 290 -18.07 12.14 10.74
C VAL A 290 -18.10 13.57 10.16
N ILE A 291 -18.32 13.73 8.85
CA ILE A 291 -18.40 15.04 8.20
C ILE A 291 -19.60 15.85 8.71
N VAL A 292 -20.77 15.23 8.82
CA VAL A 292 -21.99 15.88 9.32
C VAL A 292 -21.82 16.28 10.78
N ALA A 293 -21.28 15.38 11.61
CA ALA A 293 -20.97 15.65 13.01
C ALA A 293 -20.04 16.86 13.16
N LEU A 294 -18.92 16.84 12.44
CA LEU A 294 -17.89 17.86 12.50
C LEU A 294 -18.43 19.24 12.07
N ASN A 295 -19.18 19.29 10.97
CA ASN A 295 -19.77 20.55 10.48
C ASN A 295 -20.84 21.08 11.43
N TYR A 296 -21.65 20.21 12.03
CA TYR A 296 -22.64 20.60 13.03
C TYR A 296 -21.97 21.18 14.28
N THR A 297 -20.94 20.52 14.82
CA THR A 297 -20.18 21.00 15.98
C THR A 297 -19.48 22.33 15.70
N ILE A 298 -18.87 22.51 14.52
CA ILE A 298 -18.27 23.80 14.12
C ILE A 298 -19.34 24.89 14.01
N ALA A 299 -20.53 24.58 13.49
CA ALA A 299 -21.63 25.54 13.38
C ALA A 299 -22.15 25.98 14.75
N GLN A 300 -22.30 25.03 15.70
CA GLN A 300 -22.70 25.35 17.07
C GLN A 300 -21.65 26.23 17.78
N LEU A 301 -20.37 25.86 17.71
CA LEU A 301 -19.28 26.66 18.30
C LEU A 301 -19.19 28.08 17.71
N LYS A 302 -19.54 28.26 16.42
CA LYS A 302 -19.62 29.60 15.82
C LYS A 302 -20.77 30.43 16.38
N LEU A 303 -21.95 29.82 16.52
CA LEU A 303 -23.12 30.51 17.08
C LEU A 303 -22.88 30.95 18.53
N GLU A 304 -22.22 30.10 19.32
CA GLU A 304 -21.82 30.40 20.70
C GLU A 304 -20.84 31.59 20.78
N VAL A 305 -19.87 31.66 19.86
CA VAL A 305 -18.90 32.76 19.77
C VAL A 305 -19.51 34.07 19.25
N ASP A 306 -20.45 34.01 18.30
CA ASP A 306 -21.03 35.20 17.65
C ASP A 306 -22.14 35.88 18.48
N TYR A 307 -22.85 35.14 19.36
CA TYR A 307 -24.00 35.67 20.13
C TYR A 307 -23.70 36.01 21.59
N GLU A 308 -22.63 35.50 22.21
CA GLU A 308 -22.29 35.84 23.59
C GLU A 308 -21.49 37.16 23.72
N ARG A 309 -21.77 37.94 24.78
CA ARG A 309 -20.95 39.11 25.13
C ARG A 309 -19.56 38.64 25.58
N TRP A 310 -18.52 39.27 25.05
CA TRP A 310 -17.11 38.96 25.33
C TRP A 310 -16.84 38.76 26.83
N ASN A 311 -16.54 37.51 27.19
CA ASN A 311 -16.13 37.09 28.52
C ASN A 311 -14.66 36.68 28.46
N SER A 312 -13.80 37.34 29.24
CA SER A 312 -12.34 37.19 29.21
C SER A 312 -11.83 35.75 29.45
N PHE A 313 -12.69 34.84 29.92
CA PHE A 313 -12.35 33.47 30.27
C PHE A 313 -13.00 32.41 29.35
N VAL A 314 -14.28 32.59 29.00
CA VAL A 314 -15.05 31.61 28.21
C VAL A 314 -14.84 31.81 26.71
N THR A 315 -14.87 33.06 26.25
CA THR A 315 -14.74 33.40 24.83
C THR A 315 -13.41 32.90 24.24
N PRO A 316 -12.24 33.06 24.89
CA PRO A 316 -10.98 32.50 24.36
C PRO A 316 -10.98 30.98 24.23
N LEU A 317 -11.61 30.24 25.16
CA LEU A 317 -11.67 28.78 25.12
C LEU A 317 -12.57 28.28 23.98
N ALA A 318 -13.72 28.94 23.75
CA ALA A 318 -14.59 28.66 22.62
C ALA A 318 -13.89 28.95 21.28
N TYR A 319 -13.14 30.06 21.19
CA TYR A 319 -12.27 30.37 20.04
C TYR A 319 -11.19 29.31 19.83
N MET A 320 -10.52 28.82 20.88
CA MET A 320 -9.52 27.77 20.79
C MET A 320 -10.11 26.43 20.31
N LYS A 321 -11.27 26.02 20.86
CA LYS A 321 -11.98 24.81 20.40
C LYS A 321 -12.41 24.94 18.94
N LEU A 322 -12.96 26.10 18.57
CA LEU A 322 -13.35 26.38 17.19
C LEU A 322 -12.14 26.29 16.24
N ASP A 323 -10.98 26.85 16.61
CA ASP A 323 -9.74 26.74 15.82
C ASP A 323 -9.27 25.28 15.71
N GLN A 324 -9.30 24.51 16.80
CA GLN A 324 -8.94 23.09 16.79
C GLN A 324 -9.84 22.26 15.86
N PHE A 325 -11.16 22.43 15.95
CA PHE A 325 -12.11 21.71 15.08
C PHE A 325 -12.01 22.18 13.62
N GLN A 326 -11.72 23.46 13.36
CA GLN A 326 -11.46 23.96 12.01
C GLN A 326 -10.17 23.37 11.43
N ARG A 327 -9.09 23.28 12.20
CA ARG A 327 -7.85 22.61 11.77
C ARG A 327 -8.08 21.13 11.52
N PHE A 328 -8.78 20.44 12.42
CA PHE A 328 -9.15 19.05 12.24
C PHE A 328 -9.96 18.83 10.95
N ARG A 329 -10.89 19.73 10.61
CA ARG A 329 -11.63 19.69 9.34
C ARG A 329 -10.72 19.71 8.12
N PHE A 330 -9.71 20.58 8.10
CA PHE A 330 -8.77 20.65 6.97
C PHE A 330 -7.84 19.45 6.91
N VAL A 331 -7.36 18.95 8.05
CA VAL A 331 -6.54 17.72 8.10
C VAL A 331 -7.34 16.50 7.65
N PHE A 332 -8.59 16.38 8.11
CA PHE A 332 -9.48 15.29 7.73
C PHE A 332 -9.88 15.36 6.25
N LEU A 333 -10.14 16.55 5.72
CA LEU A 333 -10.34 16.75 4.28
C LEU A 333 -9.09 16.38 3.49
N GLY A 334 -7.91 16.75 3.98
CA GLY A 334 -6.63 16.33 3.43
C GLY A 334 -6.50 14.80 3.40
N TYR A 335 -6.83 14.12 4.49
CA TYR A 335 -6.84 12.65 4.56
C TYR A 335 -7.81 12.01 3.55
N LEU A 336 -9.03 12.54 3.40
CA LEU A 336 -10.01 12.05 2.42
C LEU A 336 -9.56 12.26 0.97
N LEU A 337 -8.90 13.39 0.70
CA LEU A 337 -8.39 13.72 -0.62
C LEU A 337 -7.02 13.09 -0.89
N MET A 338 -6.31 12.58 0.12
CA MET A 338 -4.95 12.04 -0.01
C MET A 338 -4.88 10.84 -0.98
N PRO A 339 -5.81 9.87 -0.98
CA PRO A 339 -5.85 8.83 -2.01
C PRO A 339 -6.09 9.39 -3.42
N THR A 340 -6.96 10.40 -3.57
CA THR A 340 -7.19 11.08 -4.86
C THR A 340 -5.96 11.87 -5.29
N PHE A 341 -5.28 12.53 -4.36
CA PHE A 341 -4.03 13.25 -4.57
C PHE A 341 -2.87 12.31 -4.89
N LEU A 342 -2.78 11.15 -4.25
CA LEU A 342 -1.83 10.08 -4.60
C LEU A 342 -2.16 9.45 -5.96
N LEU A 343 -3.44 9.34 -6.33
CA LEU A 343 -3.87 8.95 -7.67
C LEU A 343 -3.47 10.02 -8.71
N ILE A 344 -3.61 11.30 -8.38
CA ILE A 344 -3.20 12.44 -9.20
C ILE A 344 -1.67 12.51 -9.31
N LEU A 345 -0.92 12.26 -8.24
CA LEU A 345 0.55 12.20 -8.22
C LEU A 345 1.08 10.95 -8.94
N ASN A 346 0.38 9.81 -8.84
CA ASN A 346 0.63 8.62 -9.67
C ASN A 346 0.21 8.85 -11.14
N MET A 347 -0.50 9.95 -11.42
CA MET A 347 -0.81 10.45 -12.76
C MET A 347 0.15 11.58 -13.20
N GLU A 348 1.46 11.44 -13.01
CA GLU A 348 2.42 12.16 -13.87
C GLU A 348 2.51 11.51 -15.26
N ILE A 349 1.44 11.65 -16.04
CA ILE A 349 1.40 11.24 -17.44
C ILE A 349 0.49 12.19 -18.19
N PHE A 350 0.90 13.45 -18.36
CA PHE A 350 0.63 14.40 -19.47
C PHE A 350 0.85 15.84 -18.98
N ALA A 351 1.37 16.72 -19.85
CA ALA A 351 1.13 18.16 -19.67
C ALA A 351 -0.29 18.45 -20.18
N ASP A 352 -1.10 19.17 -19.42
CA ASP A 352 -2.50 19.44 -19.75
C ASP A 352 -2.65 19.98 -21.19
N GLY A 353 -3.55 19.37 -21.99
CA GLY A 353 -3.99 19.86 -23.30
C GLY A 353 -3.37 19.23 -24.56
N GLU A 354 -2.35 18.37 -24.46
CA GLU A 354 -1.63 17.84 -25.66
C GLU A 354 -2.49 16.87 -26.50
N LEU A 355 -3.23 15.97 -25.83
CA LEU A 355 -4.17 15.06 -26.49
C LEU A 355 -5.35 15.81 -27.13
N GLU A 356 -5.78 16.91 -26.51
CA GLU A 356 -6.89 17.75 -26.98
C GLU A 356 -6.50 18.56 -28.22
N ALA A 357 -5.27 19.07 -28.28
CA ALA A 357 -4.75 19.79 -29.43
C ALA A 357 -4.67 18.90 -30.68
N GLU A 358 -4.22 17.64 -30.53
CA GLU A 358 -4.16 16.67 -31.64
C GLU A 358 -5.53 16.14 -32.06
N LEU A 359 -6.44 15.85 -31.11
CA LEU A 359 -7.81 15.40 -31.42
C LEU A 359 -8.60 16.49 -32.18
N LYS A 360 -8.38 17.76 -31.80
CA LYS A 360 -9.01 18.94 -32.42
C LYS A 360 -8.42 19.25 -33.80
N ARG A 361 -7.12 19.03 -34.00
CA ARG A 361 -6.43 19.18 -35.30
C ARG A 361 -6.97 18.21 -36.36
N LEU A 362 -7.44 17.03 -35.97
CA LEU A 362 -7.91 15.98 -36.88
C LEU A 362 -9.43 15.89 -37.03
N GLY A 363 -10.16 16.90 -36.55
CA GLY A 363 -11.61 17.02 -36.78
C GLY A 363 -12.48 16.09 -35.93
N GLY A 364 -11.95 15.52 -34.84
CA GLY A 364 -12.71 14.66 -33.93
C GLY A 364 -13.63 15.48 -33.01
N THR A 365 -14.91 15.12 -32.94
CA THR A 365 -15.82 15.61 -31.90
C THR A 365 -15.38 15.01 -30.57
N GLY A 366 -14.83 15.83 -29.67
CA GLY A 366 -14.24 15.42 -28.39
C GLY A 366 -15.22 14.79 -27.42
N ASP A 367 -15.68 13.59 -27.72
CA ASP A 367 -16.57 12.81 -26.86
C ASP A 367 -15.82 12.35 -25.61
N ALA A 368 -16.33 12.70 -24.44
CA ALA A 368 -15.66 12.48 -23.16
C ALA A 368 -15.44 10.98 -22.87
N SER A 369 -16.32 10.11 -23.36
CA SER A 369 -16.21 8.65 -23.26
C SER A 369 -15.04 8.10 -24.07
N VAL A 370 -14.87 8.56 -25.31
CA VAL A 370 -13.76 8.19 -26.21
C VAL A 370 -12.43 8.73 -25.67
N LYS A 371 -12.43 9.94 -25.10
CA LYS A 371 -11.25 10.52 -24.41
C LYS A 371 -10.83 9.72 -23.18
N GLN A 372 -11.79 9.26 -22.37
CA GLN A 372 -11.52 8.48 -21.17
C GLN A 372 -11.03 7.05 -21.51
N LEU A 373 -11.59 6.45 -22.57
CA LEU A 373 -11.20 5.14 -23.08
C LEU A 373 -9.81 5.18 -23.74
N LEU A 374 -9.56 6.16 -24.62
CA LEU A 374 -8.26 6.38 -25.25
C LEU A 374 -7.21 6.75 -24.21
N GLY A 375 -7.51 7.63 -23.25
CA GLY A 375 -6.58 8.01 -22.19
C GLY A 375 -6.21 6.85 -21.26
N LYS A 376 -7.14 5.93 -20.98
CA LYS A 376 -6.87 4.73 -20.18
C LYS A 376 -6.05 3.69 -20.98
N GLY A 377 -6.53 3.30 -22.16
CA GLY A 377 -5.82 2.34 -23.02
C GLY A 377 -4.43 2.84 -23.44
N TYR A 378 -4.29 4.14 -23.70
CA TYR A 378 -3.01 4.78 -23.98
C TYR A 378 -2.02 4.68 -22.81
N ARG A 379 -2.46 5.01 -21.58
CA ARG A 379 -1.59 4.95 -20.40
C ARG A 379 -1.15 3.53 -20.13
N ASP A 380 -2.08 2.58 -20.25
CA ASP A 380 -1.80 1.17 -20.06
C ASP A 380 -0.78 0.68 -21.11
N VAL A 381 -0.90 1.09 -22.38
CA VAL A 381 0.07 0.76 -23.44
C VAL A 381 1.44 1.38 -23.18
N VAL A 382 1.52 2.67 -22.86
CA VAL A 382 2.81 3.33 -22.56
C VAL A 382 3.46 2.68 -21.34
N GLN A 383 2.71 2.36 -20.29
CA GLN A 383 3.25 1.65 -19.13
C GLN A 383 3.73 0.25 -19.49
N LEU A 384 2.96 -0.53 -20.26
CA LEU A 384 3.37 -1.87 -20.70
C LEU A 384 4.62 -1.87 -21.59
N ILE A 385 4.83 -0.83 -22.41
CA ILE A 385 5.98 -0.73 -23.32
C ILE A 385 7.25 -0.32 -22.58
N ILE A 386 7.22 0.77 -21.79
CA ILE A 386 8.46 1.34 -21.20
C ILE A 386 8.62 1.16 -19.70
N ARG A 387 7.55 0.80 -18.98
CA ARG A 387 7.59 0.57 -17.53
C ARG A 387 6.77 -0.67 -17.14
N PRO A 388 7.03 -1.84 -17.76
CA PRO A 388 6.36 -3.07 -17.36
C PRO A 388 6.60 -3.36 -15.87
N GLN A 389 5.73 -4.19 -15.28
CA GLN A 389 5.92 -4.61 -13.91
C GLN A 389 7.28 -5.29 -13.76
N ARG A 390 8.15 -4.67 -12.96
CA ARG A 390 9.50 -5.15 -12.72
C ARG A 390 9.43 -6.43 -11.89
N ALA A 391 10.08 -7.50 -12.35
CA ALA A 391 10.19 -8.74 -11.61
C ALA A 391 10.95 -8.51 -10.30
N LEU A 392 10.32 -8.87 -9.18
CA LEU A 392 10.93 -8.85 -7.86
C LEU A 392 11.25 -10.29 -7.47
N TYR A 393 12.52 -10.55 -7.15
CA TYR A 393 13.00 -11.87 -6.75
C TYR A 393 14.26 -11.71 -5.90
N ASN A 394 14.60 -12.74 -5.13
CA ASN A 394 15.83 -12.82 -4.38
C ASN A 394 16.88 -13.59 -5.19
N VAL A 395 18.17 -13.28 -5.02
CA VAL A 395 19.25 -13.93 -5.79
C VAL A 395 19.32 -15.45 -5.49
N GLU A 396 18.82 -15.87 -4.34
CA GLU A 396 18.67 -17.27 -3.94
C GLU A 396 17.64 -18.02 -4.80
N ASP A 397 16.65 -17.33 -5.37
CA ASP A 397 15.61 -17.92 -6.23
C ASP A 397 16.19 -18.45 -7.55
N LEU A 398 17.38 -17.97 -7.96
CA LEU A 398 18.14 -18.48 -9.10
C LEU A 398 18.71 -19.91 -8.87
N GLY A 399 18.43 -20.50 -7.71
CA GLY A 399 18.86 -21.85 -7.32
C GLY A 399 20.17 -21.86 -6.52
N PRO A 400 20.73 -23.05 -6.27
CA PRO A 400 21.95 -23.20 -5.50
C PRO A 400 23.16 -22.58 -6.21
N VAL A 401 24.10 -22.05 -5.42
CA VAL A 401 25.36 -21.48 -5.93
C VAL A 401 26.27 -22.57 -6.49
N ARG A 402 26.23 -23.79 -5.94
CA ARG A 402 27.00 -24.94 -6.42
C ARG A 402 26.11 -26.16 -6.50
N PHE A 403 26.21 -26.91 -7.59
CA PHE A 403 25.48 -28.15 -7.76
C PHE A 403 26.15 -29.05 -8.80
N ARG A 404 25.92 -30.36 -8.69
CA ARG A 404 26.43 -31.35 -9.64
C ARG A 404 25.57 -31.37 -10.91
N VAL A 405 26.23 -31.43 -12.06
CA VAL A 405 25.59 -31.65 -13.35
C VAL A 405 25.75 -33.14 -13.66
N SER A 406 24.74 -33.95 -13.35
CA SER A 406 24.73 -35.38 -13.65
C SER A 406 24.47 -35.63 -15.14
N GLU A 407 25.24 -36.53 -15.76
CA GLU A 407 25.18 -36.94 -17.18
C GLU A 407 25.49 -35.79 -18.18
N LEU A 408 26.75 -35.38 -18.22
CA LEU A 408 27.27 -34.54 -19.30
C LEU A 408 27.42 -35.38 -20.57
N SER A 409 26.74 -34.99 -21.65
CA SER A 409 27.06 -35.52 -22.99
C SER A 409 28.22 -34.71 -23.56
N VAL A 410 29.37 -34.72 -22.89
CA VAL A 410 30.61 -34.17 -23.44
C VAL A 410 31.35 -35.36 -24.05
N ASP A 411 31.82 -35.21 -25.28
CA ASP A 411 32.66 -36.22 -25.94
C ASP A 411 33.73 -36.73 -24.96
N SER A 412 33.94 -38.05 -24.96
CA SER A 412 34.71 -38.87 -24.00
C SER A 412 36.21 -38.56 -23.89
N THR A 413 36.63 -37.34 -24.25
CA THR A 413 38.01 -36.86 -24.20
C THR A 413 38.21 -35.71 -23.20
N ALA A 414 37.14 -35.15 -22.63
CA ALA A 414 37.19 -34.16 -21.55
C ALA A 414 36.61 -34.75 -20.26
N ASP A 415 37.26 -35.81 -19.78
CA ASP A 415 36.96 -36.41 -18.48
C ASP A 415 37.15 -35.37 -17.36
N ASN A 416 36.18 -35.34 -16.44
CA ASN A 416 36.20 -34.76 -15.08
C ASN A 416 35.39 -33.48 -14.82
N VAL A 417 34.71 -32.86 -15.79
CA VAL A 417 33.76 -31.76 -15.47
C VAL A 417 32.52 -32.37 -14.80
N THR A 418 32.11 -31.88 -13.64
CA THR A 418 30.95 -32.46 -12.91
C THR A 418 30.17 -31.43 -12.10
N GLU A 419 30.71 -30.23 -11.89
CA GLU A 419 30.12 -29.22 -11.00
C GLU A 419 29.87 -27.91 -11.74
N ALA A 420 28.66 -27.36 -11.58
CA ALA A 420 28.34 -26.01 -11.96
C ALA A 420 28.44 -25.10 -10.73
N ARG A 421 29.16 -23.97 -10.87
CA ARG A 421 29.25 -22.91 -9.85
C ARG A 421 28.72 -21.60 -10.43
N ARG A 422 27.71 -21.03 -9.78
CA ARG A 422 27.16 -19.71 -10.10
C ARG A 422 28.02 -18.62 -9.47
N ARG A 423 28.41 -17.64 -10.27
CA ARG A 423 29.00 -16.38 -9.83
C ARG A 423 28.02 -15.24 -10.10
N ASP A 424 27.62 -14.54 -9.05
CA ASP A 424 26.78 -13.34 -9.14
C ASP A 424 27.65 -12.10 -8.99
N PHE A 425 27.49 -11.13 -9.89
CA PHE A 425 28.26 -9.89 -9.86
C PHE A 425 27.51 -8.74 -10.53
N VAL A 426 28.01 -7.53 -10.34
CA VAL A 426 27.45 -6.31 -10.95
C VAL A 426 28.51 -5.71 -11.85
N MET A 427 28.11 -5.34 -13.07
CA MET A 427 28.92 -4.55 -13.98
C MET A 427 28.26 -3.18 -14.23
N LEU A 428 29.01 -2.22 -14.75
CA LEU A 428 28.48 -0.93 -15.16
C LEU A 428 28.44 -0.86 -16.69
N ASN A 429 27.33 -0.37 -17.24
CA ASN A 429 27.26 -0.02 -18.65
C ASN A 429 27.78 1.40 -18.90
N ASP A 430 27.88 1.80 -20.16
CA ASP A 430 28.36 3.14 -20.57
C ASP A 430 27.48 4.30 -20.07
N ARG A 431 26.27 4.00 -19.60
CA ARG A 431 25.36 4.96 -18.98
C ARG A 431 25.59 5.11 -17.47
N GLY A 432 26.57 4.40 -16.91
CA GLY A 432 26.87 4.37 -15.49
C GLY A 432 25.83 3.62 -14.65
N LEU A 433 24.98 2.81 -15.28
CA LEU A 433 23.95 2.03 -14.60
C LEU A 433 24.48 0.64 -14.23
N LYS A 434 24.10 0.16 -13.05
CA LYS A 434 24.42 -1.19 -12.60
C LYS A 434 23.60 -2.23 -13.35
N VAL A 435 24.29 -3.20 -13.93
CA VAL A 435 23.72 -4.39 -14.56
C VAL A 435 24.05 -5.60 -13.68
N CYS A 436 23.02 -6.22 -13.11
CA CYS A 436 23.13 -7.40 -12.26
C CYS A 436 23.21 -8.67 -13.11
N CYS A 437 24.29 -9.43 -12.93
CA CYS A 437 24.66 -10.59 -13.76
C CYS A 437 24.82 -11.86 -12.93
N SER A 438 24.61 -13.01 -13.58
CA SER A 438 24.84 -14.35 -13.04
C SER A 438 25.47 -15.24 -14.10
N HIS A 439 26.57 -15.93 -13.74
CA HIS A 439 27.30 -16.83 -14.64
C HIS A 439 27.47 -18.21 -13.98
N TRP A 440 26.84 -19.24 -14.53
CA TRP A 440 27.06 -20.63 -14.17
C TRP A 440 28.23 -21.17 -14.98
N GLN A 441 29.39 -21.27 -14.33
CA GLN A 441 30.62 -21.81 -14.91
C GLN A 441 30.77 -23.28 -14.54
N LEU A 442 31.38 -24.05 -15.43
CA LEU A 442 31.62 -25.48 -15.24
C LEU A 442 33.02 -25.71 -14.67
N PHE A 443 33.14 -26.64 -13.72
CA PHE A 443 34.38 -27.00 -13.03
C PHE A 443 34.56 -28.51 -13.02
N SER A 444 35.83 -28.94 -13.01
CA SER A 444 36.15 -30.31 -12.61
C SER A 444 36.03 -30.50 -11.10
N GLU A 445 35.81 -31.74 -10.62
CA GLU A 445 35.57 -32.02 -9.18
C GLU A 445 36.62 -31.36 -8.26
N ASP A 446 37.91 -31.45 -8.63
CA ASP A 446 39.02 -30.87 -7.87
C ASP A 446 39.55 -29.54 -8.45
N GLY A 447 38.85 -29.00 -9.46
CA GLY A 447 39.22 -27.81 -10.19
C GLY A 447 39.00 -26.53 -9.38
N HIS A 448 40.07 -25.74 -9.23
CA HIS A 448 40.00 -24.38 -8.68
C HIS A 448 39.73 -23.33 -9.76
N LYS A 449 40.01 -23.66 -11.03
CA LYS A 449 39.76 -22.81 -12.19
C LYS A 449 38.56 -23.33 -12.99
N PRO A 450 37.71 -22.45 -13.53
CA PRO A 450 36.62 -22.86 -14.40
C PRO A 450 37.18 -23.50 -15.68
N ALA A 451 36.50 -24.52 -16.18
CA ALA A 451 36.78 -25.11 -17.48
C ALA A 451 36.50 -24.10 -18.59
N VAL A 452 37.29 -24.17 -19.67
CA VAL A 452 37.06 -23.36 -20.86
C VAL A 452 35.92 -23.97 -21.65
N THR A 453 34.80 -23.26 -21.77
CA THR A 453 33.58 -23.77 -22.43
C THR A 453 32.92 -22.68 -23.29
N PRO A 454 32.08 -23.07 -24.27
CA PRO A 454 31.19 -22.11 -24.88
C PRO A 454 30.18 -21.56 -23.86
N CYS A 455 29.80 -20.30 -24.02
CA CYS A 455 28.88 -19.60 -23.12
C CYS A 455 27.54 -19.34 -23.81
N LEU A 456 26.45 -19.87 -23.24
CA LEU A 456 25.08 -19.50 -23.60
C LEU A 456 24.66 -18.26 -22.80
N ILE A 457 24.44 -17.14 -23.48
CA ILE A 457 23.91 -15.92 -22.87
C ILE A 457 22.40 -15.85 -23.09
N TYR A 458 21.62 -15.79 -22.01
CA TYR A 458 20.16 -15.66 -22.06
C TYR A 458 19.70 -14.21 -21.84
N LEU A 459 18.96 -13.67 -22.80
CA LEU A 459 18.33 -12.35 -22.77
C LEU A 459 16.81 -12.50 -22.61
N HIS A 460 16.29 -11.90 -21.55
CA HIS A 460 14.88 -11.95 -21.20
C HIS A 460 14.01 -10.96 -21.99
N SER A 461 12.68 -11.12 -21.89
CA SER A 461 11.69 -10.21 -22.49
C SER A 461 11.51 -8.92 -21.69
N ASN A 462 10.69 -7.98 -22.15
CA ASN A 462 10.45 -6.70 -21.46
C ASN A 462 9.92 -6.86 -20.02
N ILE A 463 9.18 -7.93 -19.72
CA ILE A 463 8.65 -8.22 -18.36
C ILE A 463 9.52 -9.23 -17.58
N GLY A 464 10.61 -9.67 -18.20
CA GLY A 464 11.46 -10.75 -17.71
C GLY A 464 12.57 -10.33 -16.75
N SER A 465 13.39 -11.31 -16.38
CA SER A 465 14.59 -11.14 -15.52
C SER A 465 15.57 -12.31 -15.68
N ARG A 466 16.69 -12.30 -14.94
CA ARG A 466 17.64 -13.43 -14.85
C ARG A 466 16.98 -14.79 -14.54
N MET A 467 15.84 -14.78 -13.87
CA MET A 467 15.07 -15.99 -13.58
C MET A 467 14.63 -16.73 -14.85
N ASP A 468 14.45 -16.03 -15.97
CA ASP A 468 14.02 -16.65 -17.22
C ASP A 468 15.09 -17.58 -17.81
N ALA A 469 16.37 -17.36 -17.49
CA ALA A 469 17.46 -18.21 -17.94
C ALA A 469 17.37 -19.64 -17.41
N LEU A 470 16.66 -19.85 -16.29
CA LEU A 470 16.46 -21.17 -15.69
C LEU A 470 15.74 -22.14 -16.64
N ARG A 471 14.99 -21.62 -17.62
CA ARG A 471 14.28 -22.42 -18.65
C ARG A 471 15.23 -23.22 -19.55
N VAL A 472 16.44 -22.71 -19.77
CA VAL A 472 17.45 -23.34 -20.64
C VAL A 472 18.71 -23.76 -19.90
N ARG A 473 18.92 -23.26 -18.67
CA ARG A 473 20.14 -23.44 -17.88
C ARG A 473 20.56 -24.91 -17.80
N ASP A 474 19.66 -25.78 -17.36
CA ASP A 474 20.02 -27.17 -17.07
C ASP A 474 20.33 -27.96 -18.34
N ALA A 475 19.57 -27.74 -19.41
CA ALA A 475 19.85 -28.34 -20.71
C ALA A 475 21.21 -27.86 -21.28
N ALA A 476 21.50 -26.56 -21.17
CA ALA A 476 22.76 -25.98 -21.62
C ALA A 476 23.96 -26.49 -20.83
N LEU A 477 23.86 -26.54 -19.49
CA LEU A 477 24.91 -27.08 -18.64
C LEU A 477 25.20 -28.56 -18.96
N ARG A 478 24.16 -29.39 -19.17
CA ARG A 478 24.32 -30.81 -19.58
C ARG A 478 25.03 -30.97 -20.94
N ARG A 479 24.92 -29.98 -21.82
CA ARG A 479 25.60 -29.92 -23.12
C ARG A 479 26.97 -29.23 -23.07
N GLY A 480 27.51 -29.00 -21.87
CA GLY A 480 28.85 -28.47 -21.69
C GLY A 480 28.97 -26.96 -21.88
N PHE A 481 27.85 -26.23 -21.98
CA PHE A 481 27.88 -24.77 -21.99
C PHE A 481 28.07 -24.22 -20.57
N SER A 482 28.82 -23.14 -20.41
CA SER A 482 28.54 -22.21 -19.31
C SER A 482 27.30 -21.38 -19.64
N VAL A 483 26.56 -20.93 -18.63
CA VAL A 483 25.32 -20.16 -18.83
C VAL A 483 25.46 -18.79 -18.21
N PHE A 484 25.20 -17.74 -18.96
CA PHE A 484 25.25 -16.36 -18.49
C PHE A 484 23.89 -15.71 -18.65
N THR A 485 23.49 -14.90 -17.67
CA THR A 485 22.29 -14.07 -17.79
C THR A 485 22.47 -12.78 -17.00
N PHE A 486 21.70 -11.78 -17.35
CA PHE A 486 21.71 -10.48 -16.72
C PHE A 486 20.30 -9.89 -16.74
N ASP A 487 20.01 -9.03 -15.76
CA ASP A 487 18.83 -8.20 -15.83
C ASP A 487 19.17 -6.99 -16.69
N CYS A 488 18.47 -6.79 -17.81
CA CYS A 488 18.55 -5.55 -18.57
C CYS A 488 18.25 -4.34 -17.66
N CYS A 489 18.83 -3.18 -17.95
CA CYS A 489 18.51 -1.97 -17.21
C CYS A 489 17.01 -1.65 -17.30
N GLY A 490 16.37 -1.33 -16.17
CA GLY A 490 14.90 -1.20 -16.06
C GLY A 490 14.18 -2.50 -15.68
N SER A 491 14.87 -3.63 -15.61
CA SER A 491 14.31 -4.95 -15.26
C SER A 491 14.97 -5.57 -14.03
N GLY A 492 14.31 -6.58 -13.44
CA GLY A 492 14.85 -7.43 -12.37
C GLY A 492 15.50 -6.66 -11.22
N LEU A 493 16.79 -6.86 -10.97
CA LEU A 493 17.56 -6.18 -9.91
C LEU A 493 18.55 -5.12 -10.43
N SER A 494 18.58 -4.86 -11.74
CA SER A 494 19.46 -3.83 -12.35
C SER A 494 18.97 -2.40 -12.16
N ASP A 495 19.85 -1.42 -12.28
CA ASP A 495 19.47 0.00 -12.28
C ASP A 495 18.67 0.37 -13.54
N GLY A 496 18.12 1.58 -13.56
CA GLY A 496 17.34 2.10 -14.68
C GLY A 496 15.84 2.14 -14.36
N VAL A 497 15.18 3.18 -14.86
CA VAL A 497 13.74 3.42 -14.62
C VAL A 497 12.87 2.81 -15.71
N TYR A 498 13.41 2.72 -16.92
CA TYR A 498 12.66 2.32 -18.11
C TYR A 498 13.36 1.20 -18.86
N VAL A 499 12.54 0.30 -19.39
CA VAL A 499 12.89 -0.64 -20.45
C VAL A 499 12.62 0.06 -21.79
N THR A 500 13.46 -0.16 -22.79
CA THR A 500 13.38 0.53 -24.10
C THR A 500 13.21 -0.43 -25.27
N MET A 501 12.56 -1.56 -25.02
CA MET A 501 12.18 -2.57 -26.00
C MET A 501 13.37 -3.10 -26.85
N GLY A 502 14.60 -2.94 -26.38
CA GLY A 502 15.81 -3.44 -27.00
C GLY A 502 16.89 -2.38 -27.23
N TRP A 503 16.55 -1.08 -27.22
CA TRP A 503 17.49 -0.03 -27.64
C TRP A 503 18.65 0.16 -26.66
N ASN A 504 18.33 0.47 -25.40
CA ASN A 504 19.33 0.56 -24.35
C ASN A 504 19.86 -0.82 -23.96
N GLU A 505 19.02 -1.85 -24.05
CA GLU A 505 19.37 -3.22 -23.76
C GLU A 505 20.45 -3.75 -24.74
N ALA A 506 20.56 -3.18 -25.95
CA ALA A 506 21.65 -3.46 -26.87
C ALA A 506 23.00 -3.00 -26.31
N MET A 507 23.04 -1.90 -25.56
CA MET A 507 24.24 -1.43 -24.86
C MET A 507 24.53 -2.28 -23.61
N ASP A 508 23.50 -2.76 -22.91
CA ASP A 508 23.68 -3.68 -21.79
C ASP A 508 24.32 -4.99 -22.27
N LEU A 509 23.81 -5.57 -23.37
CA LEU A 509 24.42 -6.75 -23.98
C LEU A 509 25.85 -6.47 -24.43
N PHE A 510 26.12 -5.29 -25.01
CA PHE A 510 27.48 -4.92 -25.43
C PHE A 510 28.46 -4.92 -24.25
N ALA A 511 28.07 -4.33 -23.11
CA ALA A 511 28.87 -4.34 -21.89
C ALA A 511 29.08 -5.78 -21.34
N VAL A 512 28.07 -6.66 -21.48
CA VAL A 512 28.20 -8.09 -21.13
C VAL A 512 29.23 -8.75 -22.03
N LEU A 513 29.16 -8.51 -23.34
CA LEU A 513 30.11 -9.09 -24.30
C LEU A 513 31.54 -8.61 -24.03
N GLN A 514 31.74 -7.33 -23.68
CA GLN A 514 33.05 -6.81 -23.27
C GLN A 514 33.56 -7.48 -21.98
N THR A 515 32.67 -7.71 -21.02
CA THR A 515 33.03 -8.40 -19.77
C THR A 515 33.47 -9.84 -20.06
N LEU A 516 32.71 -10.56 -20.87
CA LEU A 516 33.00 -11.94 -21.24
C LEU A 516 34.22 -12.06 -22.16
N GLU A 517 34.59 -11.03 -22.90
CA GLU A 517 35.81 -11.00 -23.71
C GLU A 517 37.06 -11.26 -22.85
N HIS A 518 37.06 -10.75 -21.62
CA HIS A 518 38.17 -10.90 -20.66
C HIS A 518 38.08 -12.17 -19.79
N ASP A 519 37.00 -12.94 -19.87
CA ASP A 519 36.84 -14.18 -19.10
C ASP A 519 37.50 -15.36 -19.83
N GLU A 520 38.66 -15.81 -19.35
CA GLU A 520 39.39 -16.95 -19.93
C GLU A 520 38.59 -18.26 -19.96
N SER A 521 37.53 -18.39 -19.16
CA SER A 521 36.68 -19.59 -19.14
C SER A 521 35.72 -19.66 -20.34
N VAL A 522 35.60 -18.60 -21.13
CA VAL A 522 34.64 -18.54 -22.24
C VAL A 522 35.38 -18.61 -23.57
N SER A 523 35.16 -19.68 -24.34
CA SER A 523 35.75 -19.82 -25.68
C SER A 523 34.94 -19.12 -26.77
N ASP A 524 33.63 -19.35 -26.76
CA ASP A 524 32.68 -18.99 -27.81
C ASP A 524 31.36 -18.51 -27.20
N ILE A 525 30.56 -17.80 -27.97
CA ILE A 525 29.29 -17.23 -27.51
C ILE A 525 28.11 -17.79 -28.30
N CYS A 526 27.07 -18.22 -27.59
CA CYS A 526 25.74 -18.47 -28.14
C CYS A 526 24.73 -17.56 -27.43
N LEU A 527 23.71 -17.09 -28.16
CA LEU A 527 22.71 -16.17 -27.63
C LEU A 527 21.32 -16.79 -27.70
N TYR A 528 20.58 -16.76 -26.59
CA TYR A 528 19.16 -17.04 -26.57
C TYR A 528 18.43 -15.77 -26.17
N ALA A 529 17.52 -15.28 -27.01
CA ALA A 529 16.77 -14.08 -26.73
C ALA A 529 15.27 -14.29 -26.88
N HIS A 530 14.50 -13.76 -25.93
CA HIS A 530 13.04 -13.74 -25.98
C HIS A 530 12.52 -12.34 -26.27
N SER A 531 11.67 -12.19 -27.29
CA SER A 531 10.92 -10.96 -27.60
C SER A 531 11.84 -9.74 -27.72
N MET A 532 11.76 -8.79 -26.77
CA MET A 532 12.63 -7.63 -26.61
C MET A 532 14.12 -7.92 -26.87
N GLY A 533 14.63 -9.04 -26.36
CA GLY A 533 16.04 -9.43 -26.48
C GLY A 533 16.52 -9.62 -27.92
N THR A 534 15.60 -9.72 -28.89
CA THR A 534 15.90 -9.89 -30.31
C THR A 534 16.73 -8.73 -30.87
N PHE A 535 16.34 -7.48 -30.57
CA PHE A 535 17.03 -6.30 -31.10
C PHE A 535 18.49 -6.21 -30.59
N PRO A 536 18.77 -6.35 -29.27
CA PRO A 536 20.13 -6.44 -28.75
C PRO A 536 21.02 -7.46 -29.48
N VAL A 537 20.52 -8.69 -29.65
CA VAL A 537 21.27 -9.78 -30.31
C VAL A 537 21.57 -9.44 -31.76
N VAL A 538 20.55 -9.05 -32.52
CA VAL A 538 20.67 -8.76 -33.94
C VAL A 538 21.62 -7.57 -34.18
N VAL A 539 21.50 -6.49 -33.40
CA VAL A 539 22.35 -5.32 -33.55
C VAL A 539 23.80 -5.61 -33.19
N ASN A 540 24.05 -6.27 -32.05
CA ASN A 540 25.42 -6.60 -31.65
C ASN A 540 26.11 -7.54 -32.65
N MET A 541 25.36 -8.44 -33.28
CA MET A 541 25.91 -9.31 -34.31
C MET A 541 26.16 -8.56 -35.62
N ALA A 542 25.22 -7.72 -36.05
CA ALA A 542 25.36 -6.90 -37.25
C ALA A 542 26.56 -5.94 -37.17
N LEU A 543 26.81 -5.35 -35.99
CA LEU A 543 27.97 -4.48 -35.75
C LEU A 543 29.31 -5.21 -35.94
N ARG A 544 29.40 -6.48 -35.55
CA ARG A 544 30.60 -7.31 -35.78
C ARG A 544 30.85 -7.59 -37.26
N ALA A 545 29.79 -7.56 -38.08
CA ALA A 545 29.84 -7.73 -39.53
C ALA A 545 29.68 -6.41 -40.30
N ALA A 546 29.86 -5.25 -39.65
CA ALA A 546 29.65 -3.94 -40.27
C ALA A 546 30.55 -3.70 -41.50
N GLY A 547 31.71 -4.37 -41.58
CA GLY A 547 32.59 -4.31 -42.77
C GLY A 547 31.97 -4.93 -44.04
N ALA A 548 30.96 -5.79 -43.90
CA ALA A 548 30.20 -6.36 -45.02
C ALA A 548 28.95 -5.53 -45.38
N ALA A 549 28.69 -4.44 -44.67
CA ALA A 549 27.50 -3.62 -44.87
C ALA A 549 27.59 -2.76 -46.14
N ASP A 550 26.49 -2.73 -46.90
CA ASP A 550 26.35 -1.78 -48.00
C ASP A 550 26.14 -0.34 -47.49
N LYS A 551 26.19 0.65 -48.39
CA LYS A 551 26.01 2.07 -48.03
C LYS A 551 24.68 2.34 -47.29
N LYS A 552 23.62 1.60 -47.59
CA LYS A 552 22.30 1.78 -46.98
C LYS A 552 22.30 1.24 -45.56
N MET A 553 22.89 0.07 -45.34
CA MET A 553 23.03 -0.57 -44.03
C MET A 553 23.99 0.20 -43.13
N LEU A 554 25.11 0.71 -43.66
CA LEU A 554 26.03 1.58 -42.91
C LEU A 554 25.31 2.80 -42.34
N LYS A 555 24.49 3.48 -43.15
CA LYS A 555 23.67 4.61 -42.69
C LYS A 555 22.69 4.24 -41.57
N LYS A 556 22.16 3.01 -41.57
CA LYS A 556 21.29 2.53 -40.47
C LYS A 556 22.11 2.21 -39.22
N LEU A 557 23.27 1.55 -39.38
CA LEU A 557 24.19 1.30 -38.28
C LEU A 557 24.64 2.60 -37.62
N GLU A 558 24.87 3.68 -38.39
CA GLU A 558 25.21 5.02 -37.88
C GLU A 558 24.14 5.64 -36.97
N ALA A 559 22.87 5.22 -37.12
CA ALA A 559 21.76 5.70 -36.29
C ALA A 559 21.70 5.02 -34.90
N LEU A 560 22.47 3.94 -34.69
CA LEU A 560 22.56 3.27 -33.40
C LEU A 560 23.27 4.15 -32.34
N PRO A 561 23.10 3.84 -31.04
CA PRO A 561 23.80 4.53 -29.96
C PRO A 561 25.30 4.69 -30.21
N HIS A 562 25.85 5.85 -29.84
CA HIS A 562 27.24 6.19 -30.11
C HIS A 562 28.22 5.18 -29.50
N SER A 563 27.97 4.72 -28.28
CA SER A 563 28.72 3.68 -27.56
C SER A 563 28.92 2.40 -28.38
N LEU A 564 27.89 1.95 -29.09
CA LEU A 564 27.95 0.75 -29.93
C LEU A 564 28.81 0.94 -31.20
N ARG A 565 29.04 2.18 -31.61
CA ARG A 565 29.70 2.53 -32.88
C ARG A 565 31.14 2.99 -32.71
N THR A 566 31.47 3.63 -31.60
CA THR A 566 32.83 4.11 -31.36
C THR A 566 33.71 2.98 -30.87
N GLY A 567 34.74 2.63 -31.66
CA GLY A 567 35.75 1.63 -31.33
C GLY A 567 36.68 1.98 -30.15
N GLN A 568 36.17 2.65 -29.11
CA GLN A 568 36.83 2.78 -27.81
C GLN A 568 36.69 1.50 -26.96
N ALA A 569 35.81 0.59 -27.36
CA ALA A 569 35.69 -0.75 -26.80
C ALA A 569 36.83 -1.69 -27.26
N PRO A 570 37.26 -2.66 -26.43
CA PRO A 570 38.08 -3.77 -26.91
C PRO A 570 37.44 -4.41 -28.13
N LYS A 571 38.24 -4.76 -29.13
CA LYS A 571 37.76 -5.54 -30.27
C LYS A 571 37.25 -6.87 -29.73
N LEU A 572 35.93 -7.09 -29.76
CA LEU A 572 35.31 -8.35 -29.34
C LEU A 572 35.75 -9.45 -30.33
N VAL A 573 36.67 -10.33 -29.94
CA VAL A 573 37.22 -11.37 -30.81
C VAL A 573 36.56 -12.73 -30.62
N LYS A 574 35.91 -12.99 -29.48
CA LYS A 574 35.19 -14.25 -29.27
C LYS A 574 34.00 -14.37 -30.22
N PRO A 575 33.93 -15.41 -31.07
CA PRO A 575 32.90 -15.51 -32.10
C PRO A 575 31.52 -15.81 -31.52
N ILE A 576 30.47 -15.27 -32.16
CA ILE A 576 29.09 -15.71 -31.91
C ILE A 576 28.83 -16.90 -32.84
N ARG A 577 28.57 -18.07 -32.27
CA ARG A 577 28.47 -19.35 -33.00
C ARG A 577 27.05 -19.74 -33.36
N GLY A 578 26.05 -19.26 -32.62
CA GLY A 578 24.65 -19.53 -32.91
C GLY A 578 23.71 -18.67 -32.07
N ILE A 579 22.52 -18.42 -32.60
CA ILE A 579 21.48 -17.65 -31.92
C ILE A 579 20.12 -18.35 -31.93
N VAL A 580 19.32 -18.11 -30.88
CA VAL A 580 17.91 -18.48 -30.80
C VAL A 580 17.11 -17.21 -30.55
N LEU A 581 16.09 -16.97 -31.37
CA LEU A 581 15.18 -15.83 -31.28
C LEU A 581 13.76 -16.35 -31.03
N ASP A 582 13.34 -16.40 -29.77
CA ASP A 582 11.99 -16.81 -29.34
C ASP A 582 11.03 -15.62 -29.34
N SER A 583 9.89 -15.76 -30.03
CA SER A 583 8.93 -14.69 -30.29
C SER A 583 9.60 -13.39 -30.78
N GLY A 584 10.59 -13.53 -31.67
CA GLY A 584 11.35 -12.41 -32.19
C GLY A 584 10.53 -11.50 -33.10
N TYR A 585 10.66 -10.18 -32.92
CA TYR A 585 9.91 -9.18 -33.67
C TYR A 585 10.76 -8.53 -34.78
N ALA A 586 10.14 -8.24 -35.92
CA ALA A 586 10.78 -7.62 -37.08
C ALA A 586 10.81 -6.09 -36.97
N SER A 587 9.76 -5.49 -36.40
CA SER A 587 9.63 -4.04 -36.20
C SER A 587 8.65 -3.72 -35.08
N MET A 588 9.00 -2.77 -34.20
CA MET A 588 8.09 -2.30 -33.15
C MET A 588 6.78 -1.70 -33.69
N THR A 589 6.77 -1.18 -34.92
CA THR A 589 5.53 -0.73 -35.57
C THR A 589 4.52 -1.88 -35.67
N HIS A 590 4.96 -3.07 -36.08
CA HIS A 590 4.09 -4.23 -36.22
C HIS A 590 3.66 -4.80 -34.86
N VAL A 591 4.55 -4.76 -33.85
CA VAL A 591 4.21 -5.14 -32.47
C VAL A 591 3.11 -4.25 -31.92
N ASN A 592 3.25 -2.93 -32.09
CA ASN A 592 2.24 -2.00 -31.60
C ASN A 592 0.91 -2.15 -32.36
N GLU A 593 0.95 -2.42 -33.67
CA GLU A 593 -0.27 -2.76 -34.44
C GLU A 593 -0.96 -4.02 -33.90
N GLY A 594 -0.21 -5.06 -33.52
CA GLY A 594 -0.75 -6.27 -32.90
C GLY A 594 -1.44 -5.99 -31.56
N LEU A 595 -0.76 -5.25 -30.67
CA LEU A 595 -1.31 -4.84 -29.38
C LEU A 595 -2.63 -4.06 -29.51
N LEU A 596 -2.72 -3.22 -30.53
CA LEU A 596 -3.92 -2.43 -30.80
C LEU A 596 -5.06 -3.23 -31.45
N ARG A 597 -4.74 -4.23 -32.28
CA ARG A 597 -5.76 -5.16 -32.82
C ARG A 597 -6.41 -5.97 -31.71
N GLN A 598 -5.64 -6.42 -30.71
CA GLN A 598 -6.21 -7.07 -29.53
C GLN A 598 -7.26 -6.19 -28.83
N MET A 599 -7.00 -4.89 -28.71
CA MET A 599 -7.99 -3.96 -28.13
C MET A 599 -9.26 -3.82 -28.99
N GLN A 600 -9.18 -4.02 -30.31
CA GLN A 600 -10.35 -4.03 -31.19
C GLN A 600 -11.18 -5.31 -31.00
N ASP A 601 -10.51 -6.46 -30.88
CA ASP A 601 -11.14 -7.78 -30.70
C ASP A 601 -11.84 -7.92 -29.34
N GLU A 602 -11.42 -7.15 -28.33
CA GLU A 602 -12.07 -7.06 -27.02
C GLU A 602 -13.33 -6.15 -27.01
N GLY A 603 -13.77 -5.64 -28.18
CA GLY A 603 -15.16 -5.18 -28.37
C GLY A 603 -15.39 -3.75 -28.88
N PHE A 604 -14.41 -3.08 -29.53
CA PHE A 604 -14.60 -1.71 -30.03
C PHE A 604 -13.92 -1.45 -31.39
N PRO A 605 -14.69 -1.19 -32.48
CA PRO A 605 -14.11 -0.88 -33.79
C PRO A 605 -13.51 0.53 -33.81
N VAL A 606 -12.18 0.64 -33.68
CA VAL A 606 -11.45 1.92 -33.79
C VAL A 606 -11.02 2.17 -35.25
N PRO A 607 -11.40 3.30 -35.88
CA PRO A 607 -10.97 3.63 -37.25
C PRO A 607 -9.45 3.69 -37.42
N LYS A 608 -8.92 3.22 -38.56
CA LYS A 608 -7.47 3.20 -38.87
C LYS A 608 -6.76 4.55 -38.70
N ALA A 609 -7.46 5.67 -38.95
CA ALA A 609 -6.91 7.01 -38.79
C ALA A 609 -6.62 7.36 -37.31
N MET A 610 -7.54 7.02 -36.39
CA MET A 610 -7.32 7.16 -34.95
C MET A 610 -6.19 6.25 -34.45
N MET A 611 -6.01 5.10 -35.09
CA MET A 611 -4.94 4.17 -34.73
C MET A 611 -3.54 4.76 -34.99
N LYS A 612 -3.36 5.38 -36.16
CA LYS A 612 -2.10 6.07 -36.50
C LYS A 612 -1.82 7.23 -35.54
N LEU A 613 -2.85 7.95 -35.13
CA LEU A 613 -2.73 9.03 -34.15
C LEU A 613 -2.29 8.51 -32.78
N ALA A 614 -2.92 7.44 -32.29
CA ALA A 614 -2.55 6.81 -31.01
C ALA A 614 -1.08 6.35 -31.03
N MET A 615 -0.64 5.74 -32.14
CA MET A 615 0.74 5.30 -32.33
C MET A 615 1.76 6.44 -32.32
N ALA A 616 1.51 7.51 -33.08
CA ALA A 616 2.37 8.68 -33.10
C ALA A 616 2.48 9.32 -31.71
N THR A 617 1.38 9.35 -30.96
CA THR A 617 1.35 9.89 -29.59
C THR A 617 2.11 9.00 -28.60
N ILE A 618 1.99 7.68 -28.72
CA ILE A 618 2.76 6.70 -27.92
C ILE A 618 4.25 6.87 -28.19
N ASN A 619 4.67 6.89 -29.46
CA ASN A 619 6.08 7.10 -29.81
C ASN A 619 6.61 8.42 -29.24
N LYS A 620 5.86 9.53 -29.41
CA LYS A 620 6.23 10.83 -28.86
C LYS A 620 6.44 10.79 -27.35
N SER A 621 5.57 10.09 -26.62
CA SER A 621 5.69 10.01 -25.17
C SER A 621 6.78 9.06 -24.69
N VAL A 622 7.01 7.95 -25.38
CA VAL A 622 8.15 7.08 -25.12
C VAL A 622 9.46 7.85 -25.34
N LYS A 623 9.57 8.56 -26.48
CA LYS A 623 10.73 9.39 -26.81
C LYS A 623 10.98 10.49 -25.79
N LYS A 624 9.92 11.17 -25.32
CA LYS A 624 10.03 12.21 -24.27
C LYS A 624 10.56 11.66 -22.93
N ARG A 625 10.31 10.39 -22.61
CA ARG A 625 10.64 9.78 -21.30
C ARG A 625 11.95 9.02 -21.30
N THR A 626 12.26 8.38 -22.42
CA THR A 626 13.39 7.45 -22.55
C THR A 626 14.49 7.99 -23.45
N GLU A 627 14.24 9.09 -24.16
CA GLU A 627 15.08 9.64 -25.22
C GLU A 627 15.25 8.70 -26.43
N VAL A 628 14.52 7.58 -26.45
CA VAL A 628 14.56 6.58 -27.51
C VAL A 628 13.39 6.75 -28.46
N ASP A 629 13.70 6.79 -29.75
CA ASP A 629 12.69 6.71 -30.81
C ASP A 629 12.40 5.24 -31.13
N ILE A 630 11.24 4.74 -30.67
CA ILE A 630 10.89 3.32 -30.81
C ILE A 630 10.67 2.92 -32.27
N GLU A 631 10.50 3.85 -33.20
CA GLU A 631 10.44 3.55 -34.63
C GLU A 631 11.78 3.06 -35.19
N LEU A 632 12.89 3.30 -34.48
CA LEU A 632 14.22 2.79 -34.85
C LEU A 632 14.42 1.32 -34.43
N LEU A 633 13.52 0.75 -33.62
CA LEU A 633 13.55 -0.65 -33.21
C LEU A 633 13.06 -1.59 -34.32
N ARG A 634 13.95 -1.81 -35.29
CA ARG A 634 13.70 -2.59 -36.50
C ARG A 634 14.78 -3.65 -36.72
N PRO A 635 14.76 -4.79 -35.99
CA PRO A 635 15.75 -5.86 -36.19
C PRO A 635 15.88 -6.30 -37.65
N VAL A 636 14.77 -6.28 -38.40
CA VAL A 636 14.72 -6.62 -39.83
C VAL A 636 15.69 -5.81 -40.70
N ASP A 637 16.08 -4.62 -40.24
CA ASP A 637 16.99 -3.76 -40.97
C ASP A 637 18.46 -4.18 -40.86
N TYR A 638 18.78 -5.09 -39.92
CA TYR A 638 20.13 -5.51 -39.58
C TYR A 638 20.38 -7.03 -39.72
N VAL A 639 19.32 -7.86 -39.79
CA VAL A 639 19.45 -9.33 -39.96
C VAL A 639 20.20 -9.75 -41.22
N GLY A 640 20.27 -8.91 -42.25
CA GLY A 640 21.09 -9.14 -43.43
C GLY A 640 22.61 -9.09 -43.20
N LEU A 641 23.06 -8.78 -41.98
CA LEU A 641 24.48 -8.85 -41.57
C LEU A 641 24.73 -9.96 -40.53
N CYS A 642 23.69 -10.66 -40.13
CA CYS A 642 23.73 -11.67 -39.08
C CYS A 642 24.21 -13.02 -39.66
N TYR A 643 25.44 -13.42 -39.33
CA TYR A 643 26.14 -14.54 -39.97
C TYR A 643 25.99 -15.90 -39.28
N ALA A 644 25.76 -15.92 -37.97
CA ALA A 644 25.69 -17.15 -37.19
C ALA A 644 24.39 -17.92 -37.46
N PRO A 645 24.36 -19.27 -37.44
CA PRO A 645 23.12 -20.05 -37.51
C PRO A 645 22.07 -19.56 -36.50
N ALA A 646 20.83 -19.39 -36.97
CA ALA A 646 19.70 -18.90 -36.17
C ALA A 646 18.51 -19.87 -36.15
N LEU A 647 17.97 -20.11 -34.95
CA LEU A 647 16.67 -20.75 -34.75
C LEU A 647 15.65 -19.70 -34.33
N PHE A 648 14.62 -19.50 -35.14
CA PHE A 648 13.48 -18.65 -34.84
C PHE A 648 12.37 -19.51 -34.24
N VAL A 649 12.04 -19.29 -32.97
CA VAL A 649 10.92 -19.97 -32.31
C VAL A 649 9.71 -19.03 -32.36
N ALA A 650 8.64 -19.43 -33.03
CA ALA A 650 7.48 -18.59 -33.28
C ALA A 650 6.22 -19.23 -32.69
N ALA A 651 5.62 -18.57 -31.72
CA ALA A 651 4.41 -19.02 -31.07
C ALA A 651 3.17 -18.74 -31.95
N GLU A 652 2.31 -19.75 -32.13
CA GLU A 652 1.16 -19.68 -33.05
C GLU A 652 0.04 -18.74 -32.56
N ASN A 653 -0.17 -18.64 -31.24
CA ASN A 653 -1.21 -17.80 -30.64
C ASN A 653 -0.61 -16.50 -30.06
N ASP A 654 0.52 -16.05 -30.60
CA ASP A 654 1.19 -14.83 -30.18
C ASP A 654 0.45 -13.59 -30.69
N ARG A 655 -0.31 -12.95 -29.80
CA ARG A 655 -1.09 -11.74 -30.12
C ARG A 655 -0.27 -10.45 -30.11
N TYR A 656 0.97 -10.48 -29.59
CA TYR A 656 1.83 -9.30 -29.49
C TYR A 656 2.83 -9.24 -30.63
N VAL A 657 3.45 -10.38 -30.94
CA VAL A 657 4.39 -10.55 -32.03
C VAL A 657 3.86 -11.66 -32.93
N PRO A 658 3.05 -11.32 -33.94
CA PRO A 658 2.53 -12.31 -34.89
C PRO A 658 3.67 -13.14 -35.50
N SER A 659 3.42 -14.45 -35.65
CA SER A 659 4.42 -15.43 -36.06
C SER A 659 5.08 -15.12 -37.42
N GLU A 660 4.41 -14.33 -38.26
CA GLU A 660 4.88 -13.84 -39.55
C GLU A 660 6.10 -12.91 -39.42
N GLN A 661 6.26 -12.23 -38.28
CA GLN A 661 7.45 -11.40 -38.04
C GLN A 661 8.72 -12.25 -37.92
N SER A 662 8.62 -13.44 -37.32
CA SER A 662 9.74 -14.39 -37.28
C SER A 662 10.06 -14.93 -38.68
N ASP A 663 9.05 -15.14 -39.54
CA ASP A 663 9.27 -15.51 -40.93
C ASP A 663 9.95 -14.40 -41.72
N GLU A 664 9.51 -13.15 -41.51
CA GLU A 664 10.12 -11.99 -42.16
C GLU A 664 11.61 -11.89 -41.80
N LEU A 665 11.95 -12.03 -40.51
CA LEU A 665 13.33 -12.03 -40.05
C LEU A 665 14.14 -13.18 -40.67
N ALA A 666 13.62 -14.41 -40.62
CA ALA A 666 14.28 -15.58 -41.18
C ALA A 666 14.52 -15.44 -42.69
N SER A 667 13.54 -14.92 -43.44
CA SER A 667 13.63 -14.75 -44.90
C SER A 667 14.72 -13.76 -45.34
N LYS A 668 15.09 -12.82 -44.47
CA LYS A 668 16.11 -11.79 -44.72
C LYS A 668 17.42 -12.04 -43.98
N TYR A 669 17.49 -13.14 -43.23
CA TYR A 669 18.64 -13.49 -42.42
C TYR A 669 19.81 -13.92 -43.32
N ALA A 670 21.02 -13.43 -43.05
CA ALA A 670 22.17 -13.71 -43.91
C ALA A 670 22.78 -15.10 -43.68
N GLY A 671 22.81 -15.57 -42.44
CA GLY A 671 23.29 -16.90 -42.07
C GLY A 671 22.27 -18.01 -42.33
N LEU A 672 22.58 -19.22 -41.89
CA LEU A 672 21.61 -20.31 -41.87
C LEU A 672 20.47 -19.96 -40.90
N SER A 673 19.21 -20.09 -41.33
CA SER A 673 18.05 -19.85 -40.47
C SER A 673 17.06 -21.02 -40.53
N LYS A 674 16.47 -21.36 -39.39
CA LYS A 674 15.36 -22.32 -39.27
C LYS A 674 14.23 -21.70 -38.46
N VAL A 675 12.98 -21.94 -38.85
CA VAL A 675 11.79 -21.49 -38.10
C VAL A 675 11.12 -22.72 -37.48
N LYS A 676 10.89 -22.69 -36.17
CA LYS A 676 10.12 -23.70 -35.42
C LYS A 676 8.84 -23.05 -34.91
N ARG A 677 7.69 -23.63 -35.28
CA ARG A 677 6.39 -23.23 -34.72
C ARG A 677 6.13 -23.94 -33.41
N VAL A 678 5.55 -23.23 -32.46
CA VAL A 678 5.20 -23.76 -31.14
C VAL A 678 3.80 -23.31 -30.74
N ILE A 679 3.10 -24.16 -30.01
CA ILE A 679 1.79 -23.84 -29.44
C ILE A 679 2.00 -22.96 -28.20
N GLY A 680 1.24 -21.87 -28.09
CA GLY A 680 1.25 -20.99 -26.92
C GLY A 680 1.07 -19.52 -27.29
N ALA A 681 0.89 -18.68 -26.29
CA ALA A 681 0.92 -17.22 -26.41
C ALA A 681 2.34 -16.66 -26.20
N HIS A 682 2.49 -15.35 -26.35
CA HIS A 682 3.78 -14.65 -26.32
C HIS A 682 4.67 -14.97 -25.10
N TYR A 683 4.08 -14.96 -23.90
CA TYR A 683 4.76 -15.13 -22.62
C TYR A 683 4.55 -16.51 -21.99
N ASP A 684 3.80 -17.40 -22.66
CA ASP A 684 3.59 -18.75 -22.14
C ASP A 684 4.93 -19.49 -22.11
N PRO A 685 5.25 -20.23 -21.04
CA PRO A 685 6.42 -21.09 -21.04
C PRO A 685 6.32 -22.06 -22.22
N ARG A 686 7.42 -22.22 -22.95
CA ARG A 686 7.46 -23.22 -24.03
C ARG A 686 7.48 -24.62 -23.42
N ASP A 687 7.08 -25.59 -24.22
CA ASP A 687 7.28 -26.99 -23.84
C ASP A 687 8.76 -27.24 -23.54
N PRO A 688 9.13 -27.95 -22.46
CA PRO A 688 10.52 -28.24 -22.11
C PRO A 688 11.36 -28.78 -23.27
N THR A 689 10.77 -29.61 -24.14
CA THR A 689 11.45 -30.14 -25.33
C THR A 689 11.88 -29.05 -26.31
N THR A 690 11.14 -27.94 -26.39
CA THR A 690 11.52 -26.79 -27.23
C THR A 690 12.78 -26.12 -26.73
N TYR A 691 12.94 -25.99 -25.41
CA TYR A 691 14.17 -25.44 -24.83
C TYR A 691 15.36 -26.39 -25.03
N GLU A 692 15.15 -27.70 -24.89
CA GLU A 692 16.17 -28.71 -25.17
C GLU A 692 16.61 -28.67 -26.64
N GLU A 693 15.66 -28.73 -27.59
CA GLU A 693 15.96 -28.62 -29.03
C GLU A 693 16.69 -27.32 -29.40
N ALA A 694 16.35 -26.20 -28.74
CA ALA A 694 17.04 -24.94 -28.96
C ALA A 694 18.51 -25.00 -28.48
N VAL A 695 18.77 -25.65 -27.35
CA VAL A 695 20.13 -25.90 -26.88
C VAL A 695 20.87 -26.87 -27.81
N GLU A 696 20.22 -27.93 -28.30
CA GLU A 696 20.81 -28.84 -29.29
C GLU A 696 21.21 -28.11 -30.58
N PHE A 697 20.34 -27.23 -31.07
CA PHE A 697 20.63 -26.41 -32.24
C PHE A 697 21.90 -25.57 -32.04
N LEU A 698 22.03 -24.94 -30.87
CA LEU A 698 23.21 -24.15 -30.53
C LEU A 698 24.46 -25.02 -30.37
N HIS A 699 24.34 -26.20 -29.78
CA HIS A 699 25.42 -27.17 -29.67
C HIS A 699 25.92 -27.61 -31.06
N ALA A 700 25.01 -27.96 -31.97
CA ALA A 700 25.33 -28.32 -33.35
C ALA A 700 25.95 -27.17 -34.15
N ALA A 701 25.61 -25.92 -33.84
CA ALA A 701 26.23 -24.75 -34.46
C ALA A 701 27.71 -24.56 -34.04
N ILE A 702 28.09 -25.03 -32.85
CA ILE A 702 29.48 -25.02 -32.38
C ILE A 702 30.25 -26.20 -32.98
N TYR A 703 29.69 -27.40 -32.88
CA TYR A 703 30.28 -28.68 -33.28
C TYR A 703 29.52 -29.29 -34.46
N PRO A 704 29.69 -28.77 -35.69
CA PRO A 704 29.00 -29.30 -36.86
C PRO A 704 29.49 -30.73 -37.14
N THR A 705 28.65 -31.73 -36.93
CA THR A 705 28.87 -33.08 -37.45
C THR A 705 28.69 -33.05 -38.96
N GLY A 706 29.44 -33.86 -39.72
CA GLY A 706 29.48 -33.85 -41.19
C GLY A 706 28.16 -34.14 -41.93
N SER A 707 27.04 -34.23 -41.21
CA SER A 707 25.66 -34.30 -41.72
C SER A 707 24.91 -33.04 -41.30
N LYS A 708 24.37 -32.31 -42.29
CA LYS A 708 23.51 -31.11 -42.19
C LYS A 708 22.90 -30.86 -40.78
N LEU A 709 23.10 -29.64 -40.26
CA LEU A 709 22.40 -29.12 -39.07
C LEU A 709 20.92 -29.55 -39.08
N PRO A 710 20.39 -30.09 -37.97
CA PRO A 710 19.04 -30.66 -37.91
C PRO A 710 17.91 -29.65 -38.14
#